data_AF-A0AAU1BN83-F1
#
_entry.id   AF-A0AAU1BN83-F1
#
_cell.length_a   1.000
_cell.length_b   1.000
_cell.length_c   1.000
_cell.angle_alpha   90.00
_cell.angle_beta   90.00
_cell.angle_gamma   90.00
#
_symmetry.space_group_name_H-M   'P 1'
#
loop_
_entity.id
_entity.type
_entity.pdbx_description
1 polymer ?
#
loop_
_entity_poly.entity_id
_entity_poly.type
_entity_poly.pdbx_seq_one_letter_code
_entity_poly.pdbx_strand_id
1 'polypeptide(L)'
;MRLSRRTLLSSLAGSALALGVGTEAGFATEAGAVAAKGPAARALARLLPAHRDQVTFRTVPRAAGRDRFRVSGGAGRILVEGSTPAVQLAGFHTYLRQVAHAHISWAGEQTRLPGRLPAVPEPIERTANVTHRFVFNDTNDGYTGTYHDWSYWERELDVLALHGYNEVLVYLGADSVYHRTFLQHGYADAELRGWIPGASHQPWWLLQNMSGFGGPISQQLLDQRAQLAARIVGRLRELGMTPVLPGYFGTVPPGFATRNPGAHVVPQGTWVGFGRPDWLDPRSDHFARIAATFYRVQTELLGATSMYKMDLLHEGGTPGDVPIGPAAQAVEKALRSAHPGAIWNLLGWQENPHREIIEAVDKTKLFIVDGLSDRFPSVTDREQSWEGAPYAFGSIWNFGGHTAMGANTPDWASLYESWRTKPDSALDGIALMPEGADNNPAAFALFSDLPWTDGPLDLEAWFQEWPAYRYGGADAHAAEAWDVLRRTAYGTTREDSWSEGADGLFGARPSLTTTSAASWSPPQLRYDGGEFDKALPALLAVAPALRGTPAYRYDLMDVARQTLSNRSRVLLPGIRAAYEAKDKERFAQLTGEWFRCLALLERVVATDRGHLLGRWVADARSWGATAAEKDQLAYDAVSLLTVWGPRGAANGGGLRDYANREWSGLVSGLYTLRWRTYFDTLSASLTTGRPPAPVDWYALEDKWVRTHPAYGVSPTGDVVRVAGEVTAALGL
;
A
#
# COMPACT_ATOMS: atom_id res chain seq x y z
N MET A 1 23.52 61.23 30.21
CA MET A 1 23.98 62.60 29.93
C MET A 1 24.78 62.56 28.62
N ARG A 2 24.65 63.60 27.82
CA ARG A 2 25.00 63.69 26.39
C ARG A 2 26.50 63.62 26.09
N LEU A 3 26.79 63.29 24.82
CA LEU A 3 27.99 63.52 24.00
C LEU A 3 29.05 62.39 24.06
N SER A 4 29.18 61.52 23.03
CA SER A 4 29.63 61.78 21.64
C SER A 4 31.05 62.35 21.61
N ARG A 5 31.98 62.02 20.73
CA ARG A 5 32.03 61.32 19.44
C ARG A 5 33.49 61.57 18.97
N ARG A 6 33.89 60.80 17.96
CA ARG A 6 34.98 61.03 16.99
C ARG A 6 36.37 60.55 17.42
N THR A 7 36.91 59.47 16.84
CA THR A 7 37.18 59.13 15.41
C THR A 7 38.41 59.87 14.88
N LEU A 8 39.46 59.12 14.52
CA LEU A 8 40.25 59.16 13.27
C LEU A 8 41.44 58.18 13.46
N LEU A 9 41.45 57.03 12.75
CA LEU A 9 42.11 56.81 11.44
C LEU A 9 43.64 56.97 11.56
N SER A 10 44.37 55.87 11.77
CA SER A 10 44.95 54.97 10.75
C SER A 10 46.24 55.53 10.13
N SER A 11 47.38 54.90 10.38
CA SER A 11 48.17 54.20 9.35
C SER A 11 49.58 53.79 9.81
N LEU A 12 49.96 52.60 9.37
CA LEU A 12 51.29 52.13 8.95
C LEU A 12 52.31 51.59 9.97
N ALA A 13 52.49 50.27 9.81
CA ALA A 13 53.75 49.56 9.56
C ALA A 13 54.64 49.18 10.75
N GLY A 14 55.07 47.91 10.74
CA GLY A 14 56.27 47.47 11.45
C GLY A 14 56.07 46.16 12.22
N SER A 15 56.46 45.06 11.58
CA SER A 15 56.33 43.70 12.07
C SER A 15 57.23 43.35 13.26
N ALA A 16 56.69 42.45 14.09
CA ALA A 16 57.35 41.44 14.92
C ALA A 16 58.06 41.88 16.21
N LEU A 17 57.51 41.48 17.36
CA LEU A 17 58.22 40.60 18.31
C LEU A 17 57.26 40.02 19.38
N ALA A 18 57.18 38.70 19.35
CA ALA A 18 57.13 37.72 20.46
C ALA A 18 56.28 37.96 21.74
N LEU A 19 55.48 36.92 22.01
CA LEU A 19 55.14 36.32 23.31
C LEU A 19 54.15 37.09 24.22
N GLY A 20 52.90 36.63 24.20
CA GLY A 20 51.87 36.96 25.19
C GLY A 20 51.10 35.70 25.59
N VAL A 21 51.23 35.32 26.85
CA VAL A 21 50.46 34.28 27.55
C VAL A 21 49.05 34.81 27.85
N GLY A 22 48.06 33.99 27.49
CA GLY A 22 46.66 33.89 27.90
C GLY A 22 45.93 35.02 28.63
N THR A 23 44.74 35.35 28.12
CA THR A 23 43.53 35.62 28.93
C THR A 23 42.26 35.26 28.14
N GLU A 24 41.47 34.36 28.74
CA GLU A 24 40.00 34.27 28.77
C GLU A 24 39.20 34.37 27.47
N ALA A 25 38.88 33.20 26.92
CA ALA A 25 37.79 33.01 25.96
C ALA A 25 36.44 33.09 26.69
N GLY A 26 35.77 34.24 26.55
CA GLY A 26 34.36 34.39 26.90
C GLY A 26 33.48 33.57 25.96
N PHE A 27 32.70 32.66 26.54
CA PHE A 27 31.58 32.00 25.88
C PHE A 27 30.53 33.06 25.51
N ALA A 28 30.41 33.38 24.23
CA ALA A 28 29.28 34.11 23.67
C ALA A 28 28.51 33.18 22.73
N THR A 29 27.31 32.86 23.18
CA THR A 29 26.21 32.21 22.48
C THR A 29 25.81 32.96 21.21
N GLU A 30 25.88 32.28 20.07
CA GLU A 30 24.99 32.52 18.93
C GLU A 30 24.77 31.18 18.21
N ALA A 31 23.91 30.34 18.82
CA ALA A 31 23.30 29.22 18.12
C ALA A 31 22.25 29.80 17.16
N GLY A 32 22.70 30.31 16.02
CA GLY A 32 21.84 30.60 14.89
C GLY A 32 21.20 29.29 14.42
N ALA A 33 19.88 29.26 14.34
CA ALA A 33 19.11 28.17 13.77
C ALA A 33 19.62 27.86 12.36
N VAL A 34 20.44 26.81 12.22
CA VAL A 34 20.85 26.30 10.92
C VAL A 34 19.61 25.64 10.34
N ALA A 35 18.97 26.32 9.38
CA ALA A 35 17.86 25.75 8.62
C ALA A 35 18.19 24.31 8.22
N ALA A 36 17.24 23.38 8.41
CA ALA A 36 17.32 21.98 8.03
C ALA A 36 17.94 21.83 6.62
N LYS A 37 19.25 21.50 6.55
CA LYS A 37 19.94 21.38 5.27
C LYS A 37 19.70 19.98 4.70
N GLY A 38 19.06 19.93 3.53
CA GLY A 38 18.89 18.71 2.75
C GLY A 38 17.54 17.99 2.90
N PRO A 39 17.23 17.03 2.01
CA PRO A 39 15.92 16.37 1.94
C PRO A 39 15.51 15.61 3.21
N ALA A 40 16.43 14.83 3.82
CA ALA A 40 16.16 14.10 5.06
C ALA A 40 15.82 15.04 6.23
N ALA A 41 16.52 16.19 6.33
CA ALA A 41 16.25 17.18 7.36
C ALA A 41 14.87 17.84 7.18
N ARG A 42 14.41 18.04 5.93
CA ARG A 42 13.05 18.54 5.65
C ARG A 42 11.96 17.52 5.99
N ALA A 43 12.21 16.23 5.75
CA ALA A 43 11.34 15.14 6.19
C ALA A 43 11.25 15.08 7.71
N LEU A 44 12.39 15.14 8.40
CA LEU A 44 12.41 15.19 9.86
C LEU A 44 11.65 16.41 10.40
N ALA A 45 11.78 17.58 9.77
CA ALA A 45 11.06 18.77 10.19
C ALA A 45 9.53 18.65 10.09
N ARG A 46 9.02 17.75 9.23
CA ARG A 46 7.58 17.40 9.16
C ARG A 46 7.20 16.34 10.20
N LEU A 47 8.01 15.28 10.29
CA LEU A 47 7.72 14.10 11.11
C LEU A 47 7.93 14.34 12.62
N LEU A 48 9.00 15.05 13.00
CA LEU A 48 9.37 15.37 14.38
C LEU A 48 9.84 16.83 14.49
N PRO A 49 8.94 17.82 14.32
CA PRO A 49 9.30 19.24 14.25
C PRO A 49 10.03 19.75 15.50
N ALA A 50 9.71 19.22 16.69
CA ALA A 50 10.30 19.64 17.95
C ALA A 50 11.76 19.18 18.14
N HIS A 51 12.20 18.16 17.38
CA HIS A 51 13.52 17.54 17.54
C HIS A 51 14.43 17.77 16.33
N ARG A 52 13.95 18.46 15.29
CA ARG A 52 14.67 18.65 14.02
C ARG A 52 16.08 19.24 14.19
N ASP A 53 16.27 20.13 15.15
CA ASP A 53 17.56 20.81 15.40
C ASP A 53 18.52 19.97 16.24
N GLN A 54 18.08 18.79 16.71
CA GLN A 54 18.88 17.83 17.48
C GLN A 54 19.51 16.75 16.60
N VAL A 55 19.23 16.74 15.30
CA VAL A 55 19.68 15.72 14.36
C VAL A 55 20.42 16.37 13.19
N THR A 56 21.62 15.88 12.90
CA THR A 56 22.41 16.27 11.73
C THR A 56 22.50 15.10 10.77
N PHE A 57 22.21 15.35 9.50
CA PHE A 57 22.31 14.34 8.44
C PHE A 57 23.57 14.56 7.59
N ARG A 58 24.27 13.48 7.26
CA ARG A 58 25.48 13.50 6.40
C ARG A 58 25.43 12.41 5.34
N THR A 59 25.68 12.78 4.08
CA THR A 59 25.80 11.79 3.01
C THR A 59 27.18 11.13 3.03
N VAL A 60 27.23 9.81 2.92
CA VAL A 60 28.46 9.01 2.82
C VAL A 60 28.43 8.10 1.59
N PRO A 61 29.57 7.64 1.05
CA PRO A 61 29.56 6.68 -0.04
C PRO A 61 28.93 5.34 0.35
N ARG A 62 28.42 4.61 -0.63
CA ARG A 62 27.98 3.22 -0.50
C ARG A 62 29.14 2.30 -0.10
N ALA A 63 28.87 1.21 0.64
CA ALA A 63 29.84 0.15 0.91
C ALA A 63 29.73 -0.93 -0.16
N ALA A 64 30.76 -1.13 -0.97
CA ALA A 64 30.75 -2.15 -2.05
C ALA A 64 29.50 -2.08 -2.94
N GLY A 65 29.03 -0.87 -3.26
CA GLY A 65 27.82 -0.66 -4.07
C GLY A 65 26.49 -0.77 -3.30
N ARG A 66 26.50 -1.18 -2.03
CA ARG A 66 25.32 -1.28 -1.16
C ARG A 66 25.07 -0.03 -0.34
N ASP A 67 23.80 0.27 -0.11
CA ASP A 67 23.41 1.35 0.79
C ASP A 67 23.80 1.03 2.23
N ARG A 68 24.21 2.06 2.97
CA ARG A 68 24.62 1.91 4.38
C ARG A 68 24.25 3.15 5.18
N PHE A 69 24.06 2.97 6.48
CA PHE A 69 23.95 4.07 7.42
C PHE A 69 24.76 3.83 8.70
N ARG A 70 25.08 4.94 9.39
CA ARG A 70 25.64 4.96 10.74
C ARG A 70 24.92 6.01 11.57
N VAL A 71 24.46 5.65 12.77
CA VAL A 71 23.88 6.59 13.74
C VAL A 71 24.79 6.67 14.96
N SER A 72 25.11 7.88 15.41
CA SER A 72 25.95 8.13 16.58
C SER A 72 25.62 9.48 17.21
N GLY A 73 26.22 9.81 18.35
CA GLY A 73 26.14 11.15 18.93
C GLY A 73 25.60 11.18 20.36
N GLY A 74 25.72 12.35 20.98
CA GLY A 74 25.30 12.59 22.36
C GLY A 74 23.84 13.02 22.46
N ALA A 75 23.35 13.15 23.71
CA ALA A 75 21.98 13.57 23.96
C ALA A 75 21.66 14.92 23.29
N GLY A 76 20.60 14.94 22.49
CA GLY A 76 20.17 16.08 21.68
C GLY A 76 21.14 16.51 20.57
N ARG A 77 22.10 15.66 20.19
CA ARG A 77 23.07 15.89 19.12
C ARG A 77 23.34 14.58 18.36
N ILE A 78 22.30 14.08 17.70
CA ILE A 78 22.34 12.84 16.92
C ILE A 78 22.94 13.14 15.54
N LEU A 79 23.93 12.37 15.13
CA LEU A 79 24.48 12.35 13.78
C LEU A 79 23.99 11.10 13.07
N VAL A 80 23.37 11.28 11.92
CA VAL A 80 22.93 10.20 11.05
C VAL A 80 23.62 10.32 9.70
N GLU A 81 24.41 9.31 9.39
CA GLU A 81 25.13 9.19 8.13
C GLU A 81 24.44 8.16 7.25
N GLY A 82 24.27 8.43 5.96
CA GLY A 82 23.65 7.47 5.04
C GLY A 82 24.03 7.72 3.58
N SER A 83 23.88 6.69 2.73
CA SER A 83 24.23 6.78 1.30
C SER A 83 23.31 7.68 0.48
N THR A 84 22.05 7.81 0.90
CA THR A 84 21.06 8.73 0.34
C THR A 84 20.27 9.38 1.48
N PRO A 85 19.49 10.45 1.20
CA PRO A 85 18.57 11.00 2.19
C PRO A 85 17.53 9.98 2.70
N ALA A 86 17.05 9.05 1.86
CA ALA A 86 16.16 7.98 2.31
C ALA A 86 16.88 7.03 3.28
N VAL A 87 18.12 6.64 2.99
CA VAL A 87 18.91 5.77 3.88
C VAL A 87 19.29 6.46 5.19
N GLN A 88 19.46 7.79 5.18
CA GLN A 88 19.57 8.58 6.39
C GLN A 88 18.30 8.51 7.25
N LEU A 89 17.12 8.56 6.64
CA LEU A 89 15.84 8.40 7.35
C LEU A 89 15.68 6.99 7.91
N ALA A 90 16.04 5.95 7.16
CA ALA A 90 16.05 4.56 7.64
C ALA A 90 16.96 4.37 8.87
N GLY A 91 18.17 4.95 8.84
CA GLY A 91 19.07 4.96 9.99
C GLY A 91 18.47 5.69 11.19
N PHE A 92 17.90 6.87 10.97
CA PHE A 92 17.22 7.63 12.02
C PHE A 92 16.03 6.86 12.62
N HIS A 93 15.23 6.17 11.80
CA HIS A 93 14.12 5.35 12.29
C HIS A 93 14.60 4.16 13.12
N THR A 94 15.71 3.53 12.73
CA THR A 94 16.36 2.47 13.52
C THR A 94 16.74 2.99 14.92
N TYR A 95 17.31 4.19 15.00
CA TYR A 95 17.58 4.86 16.27
C TYR A 95 16.31 5.17 17.08
N LEU A 96 15.24 5.64 16.42
CA LEU A 96 13.96 5.88 17.10
C LEU A 96 13.44 4.60 17.76
N ARG A 97 13.48 3.47 17.06
CA ARG A 97 13.01 2.18 17.60
C ARG A 97 13.90 1.67 18.73
N GLN A 98 15.21 1.58 18.51
CA GLN A 98 16.14 0.89 19.41
C GLN A 98 16.55 1.70 20.64
N VAL A 99 16.52 3.04 20.55
CA VAL A 99 17.04 3.92 21.63
C VAL A 99 15.95 4.85 22.17
N ALA A 100 15.15 5.45 21.29
CA ALA A 100 14.18 6.46 21.70
C ALA A 100 12.78 5.92 22.00
N HIS A 101 12.53 4.63 21.73
CA HIS A 101 11.24 3.96 21.82
C HIS A 101 10.10 4.74 21.13
N ALA A 102 10.37 5.16 19.90
CA ALA A 102 9.42 5.84 19.02
C ALA A 102 9.34 5.12 17.67
N HIS A 103 8.21 5.30 16.99
CA HIS A 103 7.91 4.61 15.74
C HIS A 103 6.93 5.39 14.89
N ILE A 104 7.16 5.42 13.58
CA ILE A 104 6.27 6.07 12.61
C ILE A 104 6.04 5.08 11.48
N SER A 105 4.78 4.72 11.21
CA SER A 105 4.40 3.93 10.04
C SER A 105 3.21 4.54 9.29
N TRP A 106 2.71 3.84 8.27
CA TRP A 106 1.48 4.21 7.57
C TRP A 106 0.22 4.12 8.46
N ALA A 107 0.26 3.31 9.53
CA ALA A 107 -0.88 2.98 10.37
C ALA A 107 -0.51 3.19 11.84
N GLY A 108 -0.60 4.46 12.23
CA GLY A 108 -0.30 4.93 13.57
C GLY A 108 1.16 5.25 13.81
N GLU A 109 1.39 6.03 14.87
CA GLU A 109 2.71 6.49 15.27
C GLU A 109 2.79 6.67 16.78
N GLN A 110 4.01 6.64 17.28
CA GLN A 110 4.41 7.04 18.62
C GLN A 110 5.59 7.99 18.47
N THR A 111 5.35 9.26 18.79
CA THR A 111 6.35 10.33 18.74
C THR A 111 6.46 11.09 20.06
N ARG A 112 5.96 10.52 21.17
CA ARG A 112 6.03 11.08 22.52
C ARG A 112 7.44 10.92 23.08
N LEU A 113 8.33 11.77 22.59
CA LEU A 113 9.75 11.78 22.92
C LEU A 113 10.09 12.78 24.04
N PRO A 114 11.16 12.55 24.81
CA PRO A 114 11.69 13.55 25.73
C PRO A 114 12.13 14.82 24.97
N GLY A 115 12.16 15.96 25.66
CA GLY A 115 12.55 17.24 25.06
C GLY A 115 13.99 17.24 24.49
N ARG A 116 14.86 16.39 25.01
CA ARG A 116 16.16 16.05 24.39
C ARG A 116 16.17 14.57 23.99
N LEU A 117 16.51 14.30 22.74
CA LEU A 117 16.73 12.96 22.23
C LEU A 117 17.82 12.24 23.06
N PRO A 118 17.62 10.96 23.44
CA PRO A 118 18.62 10.20 24.19
C PRO A 118 19.94 10.07 23.43
N ALA A 119 21.04 9.92 24.15
CA ALA A 119 22.34 9.66 23.52
C ALA A 119 22.35 8.27 22.88
N VAL A 120 23.10 8.10 21.80
CA VAL A 120 23.35 6.80 21.17
C VAL A 120 24.41 6.08 22.00
N PRO A 121 24.10 4.99 22.73
CA PRO A 121 25.06 4.35 23.64
C PRO A 121 26.27 3.77 22.87
N GLU A 122 25.97 3.09 21.76
CA GLU A 122 26.95 2.56 20.81
C GLU A 122 26.51 2.87 19.38
N PRO A 123 27.43 3.23 18.47
CA PRO A 123 27.07 3.54 17.10
C PRO A 123 26.30 2.41 16.41
N ILE A 124 25.14 2.74 15.85
CA ILE A 124 24.31 1.78 15.11
C ILE A 124 24.75 1.83 13.65
N GLU A 125 25.24 0.72 13.11
CA GLU A 125 25.65 0.60 11.71
C GLU A 125 24.94 -0.54 11.00
N ARG A 126 24.44 -0.29 9.79
CA ARG A 126 23.87 -1.32 8.92
C ARG A 126 24.25 -1.06 7.47
N THR A 127 24.43 -2.14 6.72
CA THR A 127 24.56 -2.14 5.26
C THR A 127 23.43 -3.00 4.70
N ALA A 128 22.74 -2.51 3.66
CA ALA A 128 21.68 -3.28 3.03
C ALA A 128 22.26 -4.53 2.35
N ASN A 129 21.63 -5.67 2.56
CA ASN A 129 22.06 -6.96 2.00
C ASN A 129 21.59 -7.20 0.54
N VAL A 130 20.78 -6.28 0.00
CA VAL A 130 20.23 -6.25 -1.38
C VAL A 130 20.20 -4.82 -1.97
N THR A 131 20.08 -4.70 -3.30
CA THR A 131 20.01 -3.38 -4.00
C THR A 131 18.60 -2.82 -3.98
N HIS A 132 17.64 -3.67 -4.35
CA HIS A 132 16.28 -3.29 -4.72
C HIS A 132 15.34 -3.46 -3.52
N ARG A 133 14.68 -2.38 -3.10
CA ARG A 133 13.64 -2.39 -2.05
C ARG A 133 12.41 -1.71 -2.61
N PHE A 134 11.66 -2.52 -3.36
CA PHE A 134 10.49 -2.11 -4.13
C PHE A 134 9.23 -2.11 -3.26
N VAL A 135 8.34 -1.14 -3.50
CA VAL A 135 7.04 -1.05 -2.83
C VAL A 135 5.90 -0.65 -3.79
N PHE A 136 4.72 -1.17 -3.45
CA PHE A 136 3.40 -1.06 -4.07
C PHE A 136 3.12 -2.03 -5.22
N ASN A 137 1.93 -2.62 -5.17
CA ASN A 137 1.35 -3.41 -6.25
C ASN A 137 0.84 -2.51 -7.39
N ASP A 138 0.70 -3.06 -8.59
CA ASP A 138 0.00 -2.42 -9.71
C ASP A 138 -1.38 -1.85 -9.33
N THR A 139 -2.12 -2.57 -8.49
CA THR A 139 -3.48 -2.22 -8.05
C THR A 139 -3.53 -1.29 -6.84
N ASN A 140 -2.37 -0.99 -6.22
CA ASN A 140 -2.27 -0.24 -4.96
C ASN A 140 -2.98 1.10 -4.98
N ASP A 141 -2.77 1.89 -6.03
CA ASP A 141 -3.35 3.24 -6.11
C ASP A 141 -4.88 3.19 -6.14
N GLY A 142 -5.45 2.17 -6.78
CA GLY A 142 -6.91 1.94 -6.85
C GLY A 142 -7.51 1.70 -5.47
N TYR A 143 -6.95 0.74 -4.73
CA TYR A 143 -7.52 0.32 -3.45
C TYR A 143 -7.06 1.14 -2.24
N THR A 144 -5.88 1.76 -2.25
CA THR A 144 -5.40 2.50 -1.07
C THR A 144 -6.02 3.89 -0.98
N GLY A 145 -6.22 4.56 -2.11
CA GLY A 145 -6.82 5.88 -2.17
C GLY A 145 -6.32 6.70 -3.35
N THR A 146 -6.91 6.46 -4.51
CA THR A 146 -6.53 7.14 -5.77
C THR A 146 -6.70 8.67 -5.73
N TYR A 147 -7.51 9.16 -4.79
CA TYR A 147 -7.80 10.58 -4.57
C TYR A 147 -7.05 11.17 -3.38
N HIS A 148 -6.04 10.46 -2.84
CA HIS A 148 -5.14 11.05 -1.85
C HIS A 148 -4.41 12.27 -2.42
N ASP A 149 -4.35 13.33 -1.62
CA ASP A 149 -3.72 14.59 -2.02
C ASP A 149 -2.21 14.61 -1.73
N TRP A 150 -1.59 15.77 -1.95
CA TRP A 150 -0.17 15.94 -1.66
C TRP A 150 0.18 15.72 -0.18
N SER A 151 -0.71 16.03 0.76
CA SER A 151 -0.42 15.87 2.19
C SER A 151 -0.24 14.40 2.58
N TYR A 152 -1.06 13.51 2.00
CA TYR A 152 -0.88 12.08 2.12
C TYR A 152 0.44 11.63 1.49
N TRP A 153 0.66 11.95 0.21
CA TRP A 153 1.84 11.48 -0.51
C TRP A 153 3.14 12.03 0.09
N GLU A 154 3.15 13.27 0.58
CA GLU A 154 4.32 13.84 1.23
C GLU A 154 4.72 13.05 2.47
N ARG A 155 3.74 12.66 3.28
CA ARG A 155 3.95 11.83 4.47
C ARG A 155 4.34 10.42 4.08
N GLU A 156 3.64 9.83 3.12
CA GLU A 156 3.86 8.43 2.74
C GLU A 156 5.28 8.23 2.18
N LEU A 157 5.76 9.14 1.34
CA LEU A 157 7.14 9.09 0.84
C LEU A 157 8.19 9.24 1.96
N ASP A 158 7.90 10.04 2.98
CA ASP A 158 8.78 10.15 4.15
C ASP A 158 8.74 8.84 4.98
N VAL A 159 7.58 8.19 5.12
CA VAL A 159 7.42 6.90 5.82
C VAL A 159 8.11 5.75 5.07
N LEU A 160 7.92 5.63 3.76
CA LEU A 160 8.61 4.63 2.95
C LEU A 160 10.13 4.77 3.07
N ALA A 161 10.64 6.01 3.13
CA ALA A 161 12.05 6.29 3.38
C ALA A 161 12.51 5.92 4.80
N LEU A 162 11.71 6.15 5.85
CA LEU A 162 11.98 5.66 7.21
C LEU A 162 12.06 4.12 7.28
N HIS A 163 11.37 3.44 6.39
CA HIS A 163 11.39 1.97 6.25
C HIS A 163 12.42 1.48 5.21
N GLY A 164 13.19 2.39 4.61
CA GLY A 164 14.32 2.02 3.74
C GLY A 164 13.94 1.53 2.35
N TYR A 165 12.68 1.67 1.92
CA TYR A 165 12.31 1.47 0.52
C TYR A 165 13.00 2.50 -0.37
N ASN A 166 13.43 2.07 -1.56
CA ASN A 166 14.16 2.92 -2.50
C ASN A 166 13.59 2.90 -3.91
N GLU A 167 12.61 2.06 -4.20
CA GLU A 167 11.93 1.94 -5.49
C GLU A 167 10.43 1.98 -5.25
N VAL A 168 9.75 3.02 -5.78
CA VAL A 168 8.34 3.26 -5.50
C VAL A 168 7.56 3.33 -6.79
N LEU A 169 6.56 2.47 -6.94
CA LEU A 169 5.68 2.46 -8.11
C LEU A 169 4.78 3.71 -8.14
N VAL A 170 4.73 4.38 -9.30
CA VAL A 170 3.88 5.57 -9.50
C VAL A 170 3.10 5.45 -10.81
N TYR A 171 1.82 5.06 -10.70
CA TYR A 171 0.87 4.99 -11.82
C TYR A 171 0.09 6.28 -12.05
N LEU A 172 -0.06 7.10 -11.01
CA LEU A 172 -0.68 8.42 -11.09
C LEU A 172 -0.05 9.25 -12.24
N GLY A 173 -0.90 9.86 -13.06
CA GLY A 173 -0.49 10.71 -14.19
C GLY A 173 -0.23 9.97 -15.50
N ALA A 174 -0.25 8.63 -15.50
CA ALA A 174 -0.15 7.84 -16.73
C ALA A 174 -1.33 8.08 -17.68
N ASP A 175 -2.53 8.34 -17.14
CA ASP A 175 -3.70 8.78 -17.89
C ASP A 175 -3.41 10.00 -18.81
N SER A 176 -2.72 11.01 -18.27
CA SER A 176 -2.31 12.19 -19.02
C SER A 176 -1.24 11.91 -20.06
N VAL A 177 -0.34 10.93 -19.80
CA VAL A 177 0.65 10.48 -20.79
C VAL A 177 -0.08 9.86 -21.98
N TYR A 178 -0.94 8.87 -21.74
CA TYR A 178 -1.73 8.21 -22.77
C TYR A 178 -2.64 9.18 -23.54
N HIS A 179 -3.34 10.07 -22.84
CA HIS A 179 -4.19 11.10 -23.47
C HIS A 179 -3.39 11.96 -24.44
N ARG A 180 -2.28 12.54 -24.00
CA ARG A 180 -1.43 13.39 -24.86
C ARG A 180 -0.74 12.61 -25.98
N THR A 181 -0.36 11.36 -25.75
CA THR A 181 0.18 10.48 -26.79
C THR A 181 -0.83 10.28 -27.90
N PHE A 182 -2.05 9.83 -27.59
CA PHE A 182 -3.02 9.48 -28.63
C PHE A 182 -3.72 10.68 -29.28
N LEU A 183 -3.74 11.86 -28.63
CA LEU A 183 -4.09 13.13 -29.30
C LEU A 183 -3.16 13.39 -30.51
N GLN A 184 -1.88 13.05 -30.39
CA GLN A 184 -0.91 13.21 -31.49
C GLN A 184 -0.99 12.09 -32.53
N HIS A 185 -1.77 11.04 -32.27
CA HIS A 185 -1.99 9.90 -33.17
C HIS A 185 -3.45 9.83 -33.66
N GLY A 186 -4.08 11.01 -33.81
CA GLY A 186 -5.33 11.16 -34.57
C GLY A 186 -6.63 10.88 -33.81
N TYR A 187 -6.58 10.77 -32.48
CA TYR A 187 -7.79 10.65 -31.65
C TYR A 187 -8.28 12.00 -31.16
N ALA A 188 -9.60 12.16 -31.06
CA ALA A 188 -10.20 13.34 -30.47
C ALA A 188 -10.16 13.28 -28.93
N ASP A 189 -10.09 14.46 -28.29
CA ASP A 189 -10.07 14.59 -26.83
C ASP A 189 -11.22 13.82 -26.14
N ALA A 190 -12.45 13.98 -26.64
CA ALA A 190 -13.62 13.33 -26.05
C ALA A 190 -13.58 11.80 -26.16
N GLU A 191 -12.98 11.25 -27.22
CA GLU A 191 -12.82 9.80 -27.39
C GLU A 191 -11.87 9.24 -26.34
N LEU A 192 -10.73 9.91 -26.13
CA LEU A 192 -9.71 9.47 -25.18
C LEU A 192 -10.20 9.58 -23.74
N ARG A 193 -10.89 10.67 -23.41
CA ARG A 193 -11.47 10.85 -22.08
C ARG A 193 -12.62 9.88 -21.78
N GLY A 194 -13.28 9.35 -22.80
CA GLY A 194 -14.25 8.25 -22.65
C GLY A 194 -13.61 6.86 -22.58
N TRP A 195 -12.42 6.70 -23.16
CA TRP A 195 -11.66 5.44 -23.13
C TRP A 195 -10.87 5.23 -21.83
N ILE A 196 -10.32 6.30 -21.26
CA ILE A 196 -9.61 6.26 -19.98
C ILE A 196 -10.65 6.07 -18.86
N PRO A 197 -10.52 5.04 -17.99
CA PRO A 197 -11.42 4.86 -16.87
C PRO A 197 -11.39 6.00 -15.85
N GLY A 198 -12.44 6.05 -15.02
CA GLY A 198 -12.41 6.77 -13.75
C GLY A 198 -11.19 6.39 -12.92
N ALA A 199 -10.68 7.33 -12.14
CA ALA A 199 -9.34 7.23 -11.55
C ALA A 199 -9.17 5.95 -10.73
N SER A 200 -10.19 5.55 -9.96
CA SER A 200 -10.13 4.37 -9.08
C SER A 200 -9.88 3.06 -9.84
N HIS A 201 -10.24 3.01 -11.14
CA HIS A 201 -10.13 1.83 -12.00
C HIS A 201 -8.94 1.86 -12.96
N GLN A 202 -8.16 2.95 -12.99
CA GLN A 202 -7.01 3.09 -13.90
C GLN A 202 -5.93 2.01 -13.73
N PRO A 203 -5.65 1.46 -12.52
CA PRO A 203 -4.69 0.37 -12.38
C PRO A 203 -4.91 -0.81 -13.32
N TRP A 204 -6.15 -1.30 -13.43
CA TRP A 204 -6.49 -2.42 -14.33
C TRP A 204 -6.43 -2.03 -15.81
N TRP A 205 -6.62 -0.75 -16.14
CA TRP A 205 -6.41 -0.28 -17.51
C TRP A 205 -4.93 -0.22 -17.89
N LEU A 206 -4.05 0.16 -16.95
CA LEU A 206 -2.60 0.11 -17.16
C LEU A 206 -2.06 -1.32 -17.29
N LEU A 207 -2.77 -2.30 -16.72
CA LEU A 207 -2.55 -3.74 -16.92
C LEU A 207 -3.23 -4.32 -18.19
N GLN A 208 -3.87 -3.48 -19.02
CA GLN A 208 -4.64 -3.89 -20.21
C GLN A 208 -5.84 -4.81 -19.92
N ASN A 209 -6.34 -4.84 -18.68
CA ASN A 209 -7.48 -5.67 -18.28
C ASN A 209 -8.83 -5.03 -18.62
N MET A 210 -8.92 -3.70 -18.61
CA MET A 210 -10.19 -3.02 -18.92
C MET A 210 -9.96 -1.67 -19.57
N SER A 211 -11.01 -1.09 -20.13
CA SER A 211 -11.05 0.31 -20.54
C SER A 211 -12.45 0.89 -20.34
N GLY A 212 -12.56 2.22 -20.28
CA GLY A 212 -13.79 2.91 -19.91
C GLY A 212 -14.23 2.60 -18.47
N PHE A 213 -15.50 2.85 -18.15
CA PHE A 213 -16.09 2.78 -16.80
C PHE A 213 -15.68 3.92 -15.86
N GLY A 214 -16.60 4.33 -14.98
CA GLY A 214 -16.37 5.43 -14.02
C GLY A 214 -16.19 6.83 -14.61
N GLY A 215 -16.10 6.97 -15.94
CA GLY A 215 -15.86 8.23 -16.66
C GLY A 215 -17.07 8.82 -17.40
N PRO A 216 -16.85 9.76 -18.34
CA PRO A 216 -15.54 10.18 -18.86
C PRO A 216 -14.73 11.00 -17.85
N ILE A 217 -13.40 10.87 -17.90
CA ILE A 217 -12.51 11.73 -17.11
C ILE A 217 -12.53 13.17 -17.67
N SER A 218 -12.41 14.18 -16.80
CA SER A 218 -12.33 15.58 -17.25
C SER A 218 -10.89 16.00 -17.53
N GLN A 219 -10.72 17.04 -18.36
CA GLN A 219 -9.40 17.63 -18.59
C GLN A 219 -8.78 18.18 -17.30
N GLN A 220 -9.61 18.78 -16.42
CA GLN A 220 -9.15 19.30 -15.13
C GLN A 220 -8.63 18.18 -14.23
N LEU A 221 -9.32 17.03 -14.18
CA LEU A 221 -8.84 15.88 -13.40
C LEU A 221 -7.52 15.31 -13.95
N LEU A 222 -7.39 15.20 -15.28
CA LEU A 222 -6.12 14.83 -15.93
C LEU A 222 -4.98 15.77 -15.50
N ASP A 223 -5.20 17.08 -15.62
CA ASP A 223 -4.18 18.08 -15.32
C ASP A 223 -3.78 18.07 -13.83
N GLN A 224 -4.74 17.92 -12.91
CA GLN A 224 -4.46 17.82 -11.48
C GLN A 224 -3.68 16.56 -11.12
N ARG A 225 -4.04 15.41 -11.70
CA ARG A 225 -3.35 14.13 -11.49
C ARG A 225 -1.91 14.20 -12.01
N ALA A 226 -1.69 14.78 -13.19
CA ALA A 226 -0.35 15.01 -13.73
C ALA A 226 0.50 15.93 -12.83
N GLN A 227 -0.09 17.00 -12.28
CA GLN A 227 0.61 17.90 -11.35
C GLN A 227 1.01 17.19 -10.05
N LEU A 228 0.12 16.38 -9.48
CA LEU A 228 0.44 15.61 -8.29
C LEU A 228 1.52 14.56 -8.57
N ALA A 229 1.43 13.84 -9.70
CA ALA A 229 2.44 12.89 -10.13
C ALA A 229 3.82 13.54 -10.25
N ALA A 230 3.93 14.72 -10.87
CA ALA A 230 5.18 15.46 -10.95
C ALA A 230 5.77 15.81 -9.57
N ARG A 231 4.94 16.16 -8.58
CA ARG A 231 5.39 16.41 -7.20
C ARG A 231 5.87 15.14 -6.51
N ILE A 232 5.16 14.02 -6.65
CA ILE A 232 5.55 12.71 -6.10
C ILE A 232 6.91 12.28 -6.65
N VAL A 233 7.04 12.27 -7.98
CA VAL A 233 8.27 11.88 -8.68
C VAL A 233 9.43 12.81 -8.30
N GLY A 234 9.17 14.12 -8.18
CA GLY A 234 10.16 15.09 -7.69
C GLY A 234 10.66 14.76 -6.28
N ARG A 235 9.74 14.43 -5.35
CA ARG A 235 10.12 14.08 -3.97
C ARG A 235 10.88 12.76 -3.88
N LEU A 236 10.51 11.75 -4.66
CA LEU A 236 11.26 10.49 -4.72
C LEU A 236 12.72 10.76 -5.10
N ARG A 237 12.96 11.56 -6.13
CA ARG A 237 14.31 11.97 -6.55
C ARG A 237 15.05 12.77 -5.48
N GLU A 238 14.37 13.70 -4.80
CA GLU A 238 14.97 14.44 -3.68
C GLU A 238 15.45 13.50 -2.57
N LEU A 239 14.70 12.45 -2.27
CA LEU A 239 15.06 11.46 -1.25
C LEU A 239 16.12 10.45 -1.73
N GLY A 240 16.50 10.50 -3.01
CA GLY A 240 17.42 9.53 -3.63
C GLY A 240 16.77 8.17 -3.87
N MET A 241 15.44 8.14 -4.00
CA MET A 241 14.64 6.98 -4.40
C MET A 241 14.34 7.01 -5.90
N THR A 242 14.11 5.83 -6.47
CA THR A 242 13.74 5.61 -7.86
C THR A 242 12.22 5.61 -8.02
N PRO A 243 11.63 6.56 -8.76
CA PRO A 243 10.24 6.45 -9.19
C PRO A 243 10.13 5.39 -10.29
N VAL A 244 9.42 4.29 -10.03
CA VAL A 244 9.15 3.26 -11.04
C VAL A 244 7.89 3.67 -11.81
N LEU A 245 8.03 3.95 -13.11
CA LEU A 245 6.94 4.47 -13.95
C LEU A 245 6.40 3.37 -14.88
N PRO A 246 5.13 3.42 -15.31
CA PRO A 246 4.63 2.49 -16.32
C PRO A 246 5.32 2.73 -17.66
N GLY A 247 5.72 1.65 -18.35
CA GLY A 247 6.21 1.75 -19.73
C GLY A 247 5.11 1.50 -20.77
N TYR A 248 5.47 1.56 -22.05
CA TYR A 248 4.54 1.31 -23.16
C TYR A 248 4.79 -0.06 -23.80
N PHE A 249 3.75 -0.88 -23.85
CA PHE A 249 3.80 -2.25 -24.35
C PHE A 249 2.62 -2.60 -25.27
N GLY A 250 1.97 -1.61 -25.89
CA GLY A 250 1.10 -1.82 -27.05
C GLY A 250 -0.38 -1.56 -26.81
N THR A 251 -0.75 -0.95 -25.68
CA THR A 251 -2.13 -0.55 -25.41
C THR A 251 -2.58 0.50 -26.42
N VAL A 252 -3.72 0.28 -27.10
CA VAL A 252 -4.29 1.26 -28.04
C VAL A 252 -5.80 1.50 -27.80
N PRO A 253 -6.33 2.69 -28.12
CA PRO A 253 -7.77 2.95 -28.03
C PRO A 253 -8.55 2.24 -29.14
N PRO A 254 -9.88 2.08 -28.98
CA PRO A 254 -10.73 1.37 -29.94
C PRO A 254 -10.62 1.89 -31.39
N GLY A 255 -10.63 0.96 -32.34
CA GLY A 255 -10.60 1.27 -33.78
C GLY A 255 -9.24 1.80 -34.26
N PHE A 256 -8.14 1.40 -33.62
CA PHE A 256 -6.79 1.84 -33.96
C PHE A 256 -6.40 1.51 -35.40
N ALA A 257 -6.59 0.27 -35.84
CA ALA A 257 -6.25 -0.17 -37.20
C ALA A 257 -7.08 0.52 -38.30
N THR A 258 -8.32 0.92 -38.00
CA THR A 258 -9.15 1.71 -38.92
C THR A 258 -8.57 3.11 -39.15
N ARG A 259 -8.00 3.73 -38.12
CA ARG A 259 -7.38 5.07 -38.19
C ARG A 259 -5.93 5.03 -38.68
N ASN A 260 -5.27 3.90 -38.51
CA ASN A 260 -3.87 3.69 -38.84
C ASN A 260 -3.74 2.51 -39.83
N PRO A 261 -3.93 2.75 -41.14
CA PRO A 261 -3.89 1.70 -42.15
C PRO A 261 -2.58 0.90 -42.11
N GLY A 262 -2.71 -0.42 -42.12
CA GLY A 262 -1.56 -1.34 -42.02
C GLY A 262 -1.05 -1.57 -40.60
N ALA A 263 -1.69 -1.01 -39.56
CA ALA A 263 -1.45 -1.43 -38.19
C ALA A 263 -2.04 -2.82 -37.94
N HIS A 264 -1.25 -3.71 -37.35
CA HIS A 264 -1.70 -5.00 -36.86
C HIS A 264 -2.08 -4.89 -35.39
N VAL A 265 -3.35 -5.18 -35.07
CA VAL A 265 -3.86 -5.18 -33.70
C VAL A 265 -4.52 -6.51 -33.40
N VAL A 266 -4.23 -7.06 -32.22
CA VAL A 266 -4.80 -8.32 -31.74
C VAL A 266 -5.92 -8.00 -30.74
N PRO A 267 -7.19 -8.33 -31.06
CA PRO A 267 -8.28 -8.16 -30.12
C PRO A 267 -8.07 -8.99 -28.86
N GLN A 268 -8.17 -8.37 -27.70
CA GLN A 268 -7.86 -9.03 -26.42
C GLN A 268 -9.09 -9.65 -25.73
N GLY A 269 -10.29 -9.47 -26.29
CA GLY A 269 -11.51 -10.04 -25.71
C GLY A 269 -11.93 -9.33 -24.42
N THR A 270 -12.29 -10.10 -23.39
CA THR A 270 -12.78 -9.58 -22.11
C THR A 270 -11.96 -10.09 -20.93
N TRP A 271 -11.91 -9.31 -19.85
CA TRP A 271 -11.39 -9.70 -18.55
C TRP A 271 -12.50 -9.47 -17.53
N VAL A 272 -12.94 -10.55 -16.87
CA VAL A 272 -14.03 -10.56 -15.87
C VAL A 272 -15.20 -9.63 -16.21
N GLY A 273 -15.68 -9.69 -17.46
CA GLY A 273 -16.85 -8.92 -17.91
C GLY A 273 -16.58 -7.49 -18.43
N PHE A 274 -15.33 -7.01 -18.41
CA PHE A 274 -14.91 -5.78 -19.06
C PHE A 274 -14.28 -6.05 -20.43
N GLY A 275 -14.44 -5.13 -21.37
CA GLY A 275 -13.70 -5.15 -22.64
C GLY A 275 -12.25 -4.73 -22.42
N ARG A 276 -11.32 -5.56 -22.87
CA ARG A 276 -9.89 -5.24 -22.87
C ARG A 276 -9.56 -4.30 -24.04
N PRO A 277 -8.61 -3.36 -23.90
CA PRO A 277 -8.05 -2.65 -25.05
C PRO A 277 -7.35 -3.64 -25.99
N ASP A 278 -7.39 -3.35 -27.30
CA ASP A 278 -6.66 -4.14 -28.29
C ASP A 278 -5.15 -4.01 -28.10
N TRP A 279 -4.40 -5.03 -28.51
CA TRP A 279 -2.94 -5.06 -28.40
C TRP A 279 -2.28 -4.78 -29.75
N LEU A 280 -1.55 -3.68 -29.86
CA LEU A 280 -0.77 -3.33 -31.03
C LEU A 280 0.50 -4.18 -31.10
N ASP A 281 0.73 -4.85 -32.23
CA ASP A 281 1.91 -5.69 -32.44
C ASP A 281 3.21 -4.88 -32.21
N PRO A 282 4.00 -5.23 -31.16
CA PRO A 282 5.20 -4.49 -30.81
C PRO A 282 6.27 -4.46 -31.90
N ARG A 283 6.23 -5.40 -32.85
CA ARG A 283 7.21 -5.51 -33.93
C ARG A 283 6.96 -4.51 -35.06
N SER A 284 5.84 -3.79 -35.03
CA SER A 284 5.42 -2.88 -36.09
C SER A 284 6.04 -1.49 -35.98
N ASP A 285 6.18 -0.79 -37.12
CA ASP A 285 6.60 0.62 -37.12
C ASP A 285 5.59 1.54 -36.42
N HIS A 286 4.31 1.16 -36.41
CA HIS A 286 3.26 1.86 -35.66
C HIS A 286 3.56 1.85 -34.16
N PHE A 287 3.93 0.69 -33.62
CA PHE A 287 4.33 0.57 -32.22
C PHE A 287 5.55 1.43 -31.91
N ALA A 288 6.60 1.35 -32.73
CA ALA A 288 7.83 2.12 -32.51
C ALA A 288 7.56 3.64 -32.46
N ARG A 289 6.71 4.16 -33.35
CA ARG A 289 6.30 5.58 -33.36
C ARG A 289 5.50 5.96 -32.12
N ILE A 290 4.54 5.13 -31.70
CA ILE A 290 3.74 5.41 -30.51
C ILE A 290 4.59 5.35 -29.26
N ALA A 291 5.43 4.32 -29.10
CA ALA A 291 6.33 4.18 -27.97
C ALA A 291 7.27 5.39 -27.84
N ALA A 292 7.83 5.87 -28.96
CA ALA A 292 8.65 7.08 -28.96
C ALA A 292 7.88 8.32 -28.49
N THR A 293 6.64 8.52 -28.97
CA THR A 293 5.76 9.60 -28.50
C THR A 293 5.41 9.43 -27.01
N PHE A 294 5.08 8.22 -26.56
CA PHE A 294 4.75 7.90 -25.18
C PHE A 294 5.90 8.28 -24.25
N TYR A 295 7.09 7.76 -24.49
CA TYR A 295 8.25 8.01 -23.61
C TYR A 295 8.68 9.48 -23.65
N ARG A 296 8.57 10.16 -24.81
CA ARG A 296 8.81 11.60 -24.89
C ARG A 296 7.82 12.38 -24.01
N VAL A 297 6.52 12.13 -24.17
CA VAL A 297 5.46 12.80 -23.38
C VAL A 297 5.62 12.50 -21.89
N GLN A 298 5.90 11.24 -21.51
CA GLN A 298 6.14 10.87 -20.12
C GLN A 298 7.35 11.60 -19.54
N THR A 299 8.44 11.71 -20.31
CA THR A 299 9.64 12.44 -19.90
C THR A 299 9.37 13.94 -19.76
N GLU A 300 8.58 14.53 -20.65
CA GLU A 300 8.17 15.95 -20.55
C GLU A 300 7.32 16.21 -19.30
N LEU A 301 6.44 15.28 -18.93
CA LEU A 301 5.54 15.42 -17.79
C LEU A 301 6.19 15.11 -16.44
N LEU A 302 6.95 14.01 -16.37
CA LEU A 302 7.41 13.42 -15.12
C LEU A 302 8.94 13.35 -15.02
N GLY A 303 9.66 13.58 -16.12
CA GLY A 303 11.10 13.35 -16.23
C GLY A 303 11.45 11.85 -16.38
N ALA A 304 12.66 11.56 -16.84
CA ALA A 304 13.14 10.19 -17.00
C ALA A 304 13.37 9.48 -15.66
N THR A 305 13.30 8.15 -15.68
CA THR A 305 13.68 7.29 -14.56
C THR A 305 14.60 6.15 -15.05
N SER A 306 15.11 5.34 -14.14
CA SER A 306 15.95 4.19 -14.43
C SER A 306 15.18 2.87 -14.45
N MET A 307 13.89 2.86 -14.12
CA MET A 307 13.10 1.63 -13.98
C MET A 307 11.67 1.82 -14.45
N TYR A 308 11.21 0.92 -15.33
CA TYR A 308 9.89 0.99 -15.96
C TYR A 308 9.17 -0.34 -15.85
N LYS A 309 7.91 -0.30 -15.43
CA LYS A 309 7.09 -1.49 -15.20
C LYS A 309 6.14 -1.73 -16.37
N MET A 310 6.17 -2.95 -16.92
CA MET A 310 5.35 -3.35 -18.08
C MET A 310 5.08 -4.85 -18.03
N ASP A 311 3.81 -5.25 -18.02
CA ASP A 311 3.37 -6.63 -17.84
C ASP A 311 2.54 -7.09 -19.05
N LEU A 312 3.19 -7.71 -20.03
CA LEU A 312 2.54 -8.15 -21.28
C LEU A 312 1.62 -9.34 -21.00
N LEU A 313 0.38 -9.28 -21.53
CA LEU A 313 -0.60 -10.37 -21.42
C LEU A 313 -0.96 -10.72 -19.96
N HIS A 314 -0.98 -9.70 -19.08
CA HIS A 314 -1.35 -9.87 -17.69
C HIS A 314 -2.80 -10.39 -17.55
N GLU A 315 -2.96 -11.46 -16.76
CA GLU A 315 -4.23 -12.15 -16.49
C GLU A 315 -5.07 -12.47 -17.73
N GLY A 316 -4.38 -12.96 -18.76
CA GLY A 316 -4.99 -13.44 -20.00
C GLY A 316 -4.74 -12.50 -21.16
N GLY A 317 -5.79 -12.23 -21.95
CA GLY A 317 -5.60 -11.74 -23.30
C GLY A 317 -5.09 -12.85 -24.23
N THR A 318 -4.61 -12.48 -25.41
CA THR A 318 -4.04 -13.44 -26.36
C THR A 318 -2.96 -12.80 -27.22
N PRO A 319 -1.85 -13.52 -27.47
CA PRO A 319 -0.87 -13.06 -28.44
C PRO A 319 -1.40 -13.11 -29.88
N GLY A 320 -2.49 -13.84 -30.15
CA GLY A 320 -2.96 -14.09 -31.51
C GLY A 320 -1.87 -14.78 -32.33
N ASP A 321 -1.50 -14.17 -33.44
CA ASP A 321 -0.39 -14.59 -34.32
C ASP A 321 0.94 -13.86 -34.04
N VAL A 322 0.99 -13.01 -32.99
CA VAL A 322 2.20 -12.28 -32.60
C VAL A 322 3.08 -13.18 -31.70
N PRO A 323 4.30 -13.53 -32.11
CA PRO A 323 5.20 -14.35 -31.29
C PRO A 323 5.73 -13.55 -30.09
N ILE A 324 5.55 -14.10 -28.89
CA ILE A 324 5.82 -13.42 -27.60
C ILE A 324 7.28 -12.96 -27.47
N GLY A 325 8.26 -13.84 -27.72
CA GLY A 325 9.68 -13.50 -27.59
C GLY A 325 10.12 -12.31 -28.46
N PRO A 326 9.88 -12.33 -29.79
CA PRO A 326 10.16 -11.18 -30.66
C PRO A 326 9.37 -9.91 -30.30
N ALA A 327 8.14 -10.05 -29.79
CA ALA A 327 7.38 -8.91 -29.29
C ALA A 327 8.04 -8.30 -28.03
N ALA A 328 8.48 -9.14 -27.10
CA ALA A 328 9.22 -8.70 -25.90
C ALA A 328 10.52 -7.99 -26.26
N GLN A 329 11.30 -8.50 -27.21
CA GLN A 329 12.50 -7.83 -27.72
C GLN A 329 12.20 -6.45 -28.30
N ALA A 330 11.07 -6.30 -29.01
CA ALA A 330 10.66 -5.02 -29.57
C ALA A 330 10.21 -4.02 -28.48
N VAL A 331 9.51 -4.49 -27.44
CA VAL A 331 9.19 -3.69 -26.24
C VAL A 331 10.47 -3.24 -25.53
N GLU A 332 11.41 -4.17 -25.26
CA GLU A 332 12.70 -3.86 -24.65
C GLU A 332 13.47 -2.84 -25.47
N LYS A 333 13.54 -3.04 -26.78
CA LYS A 333 14.21 -2.12 -27.71
C LYS A 333 13.59 -0.73 -27.66
N ALA A 334 12.27 -0.60 -27.65
CA ALA A 334 11.59 0.68 -27.58
C ALA A 334 11.89 1.41 -26.25
N LEU A 335 11.83 0.70 -25.13
CA LEU A 335 12.22 1.22 -23.82
C LEU A 335 13.67 1.71 -23.84
N ARG A 336 14.61 0.89 -24.30
CA ARG A 336 16.05 1.21 -24.29
C ARG A 336 16.44 2.28 -25.29
N SER A 337 15.67 2.45 -26.37
CA SER A 337 15.85 3.54 -27.32
C SER A 337 15.50 4.89 -26.69
N ALA A 338 14.43 4.94 -25.88
CA ALA A 338 14.05 6.16 -25.16
C ALA A 338 14.89 6.40 -23.91
N HIS A 339 15.24 5.32 -23.19
CA HIS A 339 15.91 5.36 -21.90
C HIS A 339 17.06 4.35 -21.87
N PRO A 340 18.25 4.74 -22.39
CA PRO A 340 19.42 3.88 -22.37
C PRO A 340 19.78 3.44 -20.95
N GLY A 341 19.80 2.13 -20.71
CA GLY A 341 20.18 1.56 -19.42
C GLY A 341 19.03 1.38 -18.43
N ALA A 342 17.78 1.71 -18.80
CA ALA A 342 16.61 1.42 -17.99
C ALA A 342 16.46 -0.08 -17.70
N ILE A 343 15.99 -0.37 -16.49
CA ILE A 343 15.56 -1.70 -16.05
C ILE A 343 14.09 -1.86 -16.43
N TRP A 344 13.77 -2.96 -17.10
CA TRP A 344 12.40 -3.41 -17.29
C TRP A 344 12.00 -4.25 -16.07
N ASN A 345 11.08 -3.69 -15.29
CA ASN A 345 10.48 -4.35 -14.15
C ASN A 345 9.24 -5.16 -14.54
N LEU A 346 9.16 -6.41 -14.09
CA LEU A 346 8.07 -7.35 -14.39
C LEU A 346 7.47 -7.89 -13.09
N LEU A 347 6.14 -8.02 -13.04
CA LEU A 347 5.44 -8.68 -11.94
C LEU A 347 5.56 -10.20 -12.07
N GLY A 348 6.05 -10.88 -11.03
CA GLY A 348 5.88 -12.32 -10.89
C GLY A 348 4.49 -12.64 -10.37
N TRP A 349 3.55 -12.98 -11.24
CA TRP A 349 2.16 -13.30 -10.89
C TRP A 349 1.56 -14.32 -11.86
N GLN A 350 1.16 -15.49 -11.33
CA GLN A 350 0.62 -16.61 -12.11
C GLN A 350 1.55 -16.98 -13.27
N GLU A 351 1.10 -16.82 -14.52
CA GLU A 351 1.86 -17.10 -15.74
C GLU A 351 2.73 -15.90 -16.20
N ASN A 352 2.63 -14.74 -15.53
CA ASN A 352 3.42 -13.56 -15.85
C ASN A 352 4.73 -13.50 -15.01
N PRO A 353 5.86 -13.10 -15.62
CA PRO A 353 6.06 -13.01 -17.07
C PRO A 353 6.02 -14.39 -17.74
N HIS A 354 5.48 -14.43 -18.97
CA HIS A 354 5.62 -15.61 -19.82
C HIS A 354 7.11 -15.95 -19.99
N ARG A 355 7.43 -17.24 -19.95
CA ARG A 355 8.81 -17.73 -20.04
C ARG A 355 9.53 -17.23 -21.30
N GLU A 356 8.82 -17.17 -22.42
CA GLU A 356 9.30 -16.68 -23.70
C GLU A 356 9.75 -15.22 -23.66
N ILE A 357 9.23 -14.41 -22.72
CA ILE A 357 9.68 -13.03 -22.50
C ILE A 357 11.08 -13.08 -21.87
N ILE A 358 11.26 -13.86 -20.80
CA ILE A 358 12.51 -13.97 -20.07
C ILE A 358 13.63 -14.56 -20.94
N GLU A 359 13.32 -15.55 -21.77
CA GLU A 359 14.27 -16.18 -22.69
C GLU A 359 14.75 -15.22 -23.79
N ALA A 360 13.91 -14.28 -24.22
CA ALA A 360 14.16 -13.48 -25.41
C ALA A 360 14.94 -12.17 -25.15
N VAL A 361 14.93 -11.64 -23.93
CA VAL A 361 15.43 -10.29 -23.60
C VAL A 361 16.72 -10.32 -22.77
N ASP A 362 17.40 -9.16 -22.66
CA ASP A 362 18.61 -9.02 -21.85
C ASP A 362 18.28 -9.12 -20.36
N LYS A 363 18.53 -10.29 -19.76
CA LYS A 363 18.29 -10.56 -18.33
C LYS A 363 19.02 -9.59 -17.39
N THR A 364 20.13 -8.96 -17.82
CA THR A 364 20.84 -7.95 -17.01
C THR A 364 20.10 -6.60 -16.94
N LYS A 365 19.03 -6.46 -17.72
CA LYS A 365 18.12 -5.32 -17.76
C LYS A 365 16.70 -5.69 -17.35
N LEU A 366 16.50 -6.90 -16.85
CA LEU A 366 15.26 -7.30 -16.20
C LEU A 366 15.38 -7.24 -14.68
N PHE A 367 14.27 -6.95 -14.03
CA PHE A 367 14.11 -7.18 -12.60
C PHE A 367 12.69 -7.66 -12.30
N ILE A 368 12.55 -8.87 -11.76
CA ILE A 368 11.24 -9.45 -11.45
C ILE A 368 10.87 -9.14 -10.00
N VAL A 369 9.74 -8.48 -9.79
CA VAL A 369 9.14 -8.31 -8.46
C VAL A 369 8.19 -9.49 -8.22
N ASP A 370 8.66 -10.51 -7.50
CA ASP A 370 7.92 -11.76 -7.31
C ASP A 370 6.80 -11.60 -6.27
N GLY A 371 5.54 -11.58 -6.70
CA GLY A 371 4.40 -11.43 -5.78
C GLY A 371 3.95 -12.72 -5.12
N LEU A 372 4.64 -13.84 -5.36
CA LEU A 372 4.19 -15.17 -4.97
C LEU A 372 5.23 -15.92 -4.12
N SER A 373 6.29 -15.26 -3.66
CA SER A 373 7.35 -15.92 -2.88
C SER A 373 6.81 -16.57 -1.60
N ASP A 374 5.77 -16.01 -0.99
CA ASP A 374 5.15 -16.47 0.25
C ASP A 374 3.75 -17.05 0.08
N ARG A 375 3.28 -17.33 -1.15
CA ARG A 375 1.90 -17.79 -1.37
C ARG A 375 1.75 -19.30 -1.52
N PHE A 376 2.61 -19.94 -2.31
CA PHE A 376 2.42 -21.35 -2.69
C PHE A 376 3.57 -22.23 -2.20
N PRO A 377 3.28 -23.43 -1.65
CA PRO A 377 4.32 -24.35 -1.19
C PRO A 377 5.16 -24.91 -2.35
N SER A 378 4.60 -24.90 -3.57
CA SER A 378 5.25 -25.34 -4.82
C SER A 378 6.33 -24.37 -5.32
N VAL A 379 6.32 -23.11 -4.90
CA VAL A 379 7.40 -22.16 -5.22
C VAL A 379 8.62 -22.56 -4.39
N THR A 380 9.58 -23.21 -5.03
CA THR A 380 10.76 -23.79 -4.35
C THR A 380 12.08 -23.39 -5.00
N ASP A 381 12.06 -23.02 -6.29
CA ASP A 381 13.26 -22.61 -7.03
C ASP A 381 12.93 -21.46 -8.01
N ARG A 382 13.28 -20.24 -7.62
CA ARG A 382 13.06 -19.05 -8.44
C ARG A 382 14.14 -18.83 -9.48
N GLU A 383 15.33 -19.34 -9.26
CA GLU A 383 16.43 -19.30 -10.23
C GLU A 383 16.07 -20.15 -11.45
N GLN A 384 15.40 -21.28 -11.24
CA GLN A 384 14.80 -22.04 -12.33
C GLN A 384 13.60 -21.31 -12.95
N SER A 385 12.65 -20.85 -12.12
CA SER A 385 11.40 -20.21 -12.60
C SER A 385 11.66 -18.94 -13.42
N TRP A 386 12.68 -18.18 -13.05
CA TRP A 386 13.09 -16.91 -13.66
C TRP A 386 14.33 -17.06 -14.54
N GLU A 387 14.80 -18.29 -14.77
CA GLU A 387 15.97 -18.61 -15.58
C GLU A 387 17.21 -17.75 -15.30
N GLY A 388 17.49 -17.52 -14.01
CA GLY A 388 18.59 -16.70 -13.54
C GLY A 388 18.43 -15.18 -13.74
N ALA A 389 17.25 -14.70 -14.14
CA ALA A 389 16.98 -13.26 -14.13
C ALA A 389 16.97 -12.71 -12.69
N PRO A 390 17.52 -11.49 -12.47
CA PRO A 390 17.47 -10.85 -11.15
C PRO A 390 16.02 -10.68 -10.66
N TYR A 391 15.78 -10.96 -9.39
CA TYR A 391 14.45 -10.85 -8.80
C TYR A 391 14.47 -10.35 -7.35
N ALA A 392 13.31 -9.91 -6.88
CA ALA A 392 13.03 -9.60 -5.49
C ALA A 392 12.20 -10.71 -4.84
N PHE A 393 12.51 -11.06 -3.60
CA PHE A 393 11.58 -11.81 -2.74
C PHE A 393 10.40 -10.89 -2.40
N GLY A 394 9.17 -11.30 -2.71
CA GLY A 394 8.02 -10.44 -2.53
C GLY A 394 6.83 -11.10 -1.88
N SER A 395 5.91 -10.26 -1.42
CA SER A 395 4.66 -10.67 -0.79
C SER A 395 3.51 -9.78 -1.25
N ILE A 396 2.39 -10.42 -1.54
CA ILE A 396 1.07 -9.82 -1.64
C ILE A 396 0.23 -10.39 -0.49
N TRP A 397 0.37 -9.82 0.71
CA TRP A 397 -0.43 -10.28 1.87
C TRP A 397 -1.87 -9.72 1.85
N ASN A 398 -2.14 -8.70 1.03
CA ASN A 398 -3.41 -8.01 0.98
C ASN A 398 -3.92 -7.96 -0.45
N PHE A 399 -5.13 -8.46 -0.69
CA PHE A 399 -5.86 -8.39 -1.96
C PHE A 399 -7.08 -7.49 -1.77
N GLY A 400 -7.42 -6.67 -2.77
CA GLY A 400 -8.57 -5.76 -2.74
C GLY A 400 -8.53 -4.65 -1.67
N GLY A 401 -7.48 -4.57 -0.86
CA GLY A 401 -7.48 -3.74 0.34
C GLY A 401 -8.31 -4.31 1.49
N HIS A 402 -8.57 -5.63 1.51
CA HIS A 402 -9.36 -6.27 2.57
C HIS A 402 -8.88 -5.84 3.95
N THR A 403 -9.80 -5.68 4.90
CA THR A 403 -9.46 -5.25 6.27
C THR A 403 -8.93 -6.41 7.12
N ALA A 404 -8.78 -7.61 6.57
CA ALA A 404 -8.29 -8.77 7.32
C ALA A 404 -6.87 -8.56 7.86
N MET A 405 -6.65 -8.94 9.12
CA MET A 405 -5.31 -9.01 9.71
C MET A 405 -4.60 -10.27 9.26
N GLY A 406 -3.33 -10.14 8.89
CA GLY A 406 -2.41 -11.26 8.78
C GLY A 406 -1.38 -11.13 7.66
N ALA A 407 -0.36 -11.96 7.77
CA ALA A 407 0.67 -12.14 6.76
C ALA A 407 1.47 -13.42 7.07
N ASN A 408 2.08 -14.02 6.05
CA ASN A 408 2.87 -15.24 6.19
C ASN A 408 4.30 -14.96 6.73
N THR A 409 4.39 -14.30 7.89
CA THR A 409 5.69 -13.87 8.44
C THR A 409 6.67 -15.01 8.75
N PRO A 410 6.25 -16.25 9.12
CA PRO A 410 7.17 -17.38 9.26
C PRO A 410 7.85 -17.77 7.94
N ASP A 411 7.15 -17.66 6.81
CA ASP A 411 7.74 -17.92 5.50
C ASP A 411 8.76 -16.84 5.14
N TRP A 412 8.51 -15.58 5.45
CA TRP A 412 9.49 -14.51 5.19
C TRP A 412 10.77 -14.70 6.00
N ALA A 413 10.63 -15.00 7.29
CA ALA A 413 11.75 -15.20 8.20
C ALA A 413 12.64 -16.39 7.81
N SER A 414 12.06 -17.43 7.19
CA SER A 414 12.76 -18.65 6.80
C SER A 414 13.28 -18.65 5.35
N LEU A 415 12.48 -18.15 4.40
CA LEU A 415 12.78 -18.24 2.97
C LEU A 415 13.70 -17.13 2.50
N TYR A 416 13.54 -15.89 2.97
CA TYR A 416 14.29 -14.75 2.44
C TYR A 416 15.80 -14.96 2.51
N GLU A 417 16.32 -15.23 3.71
CA GLU A 417 17.77 -15.38 3.90
C GLU A 417 18.30 -16.64 3.22
N SER A 418 17.55 -17.75 3.25
CA SER A 418 17.95 -19.00 2.61
C SER A 418 18.01 -18.87 1.09
N TRP A 419 17.09 -18.14 0.47
CA TRP A 419 17.08 -17.89 -0.97
C TRP A 419 18.15 -16.88 -1.38
N ARG A 420 18.41 -15.86 -0.55
CA ARG A 420 19.41 -14.83 -0.83
C ARG A 420 20.84 -15.34 -0.72
N THR A 421 21.10 -16.27 0.19
CA THR A 421 22.47 -16.73 0.52
C THR A 421 22.87 -18.06 -0.13
N LYS A 422 21.96 -18.75 -0.83
CA LYS A 422 22.31 -19.97 -1.55
C LYS A 422 23.30 -19.71 -2.70
N PRO A 423 24.09 -20.72 -3.11
CA PRO A 423 24.99 -20.58 -4.26
C PRO A 423 24.26 -20.10 -5.51
N ASP A 424 24.88 -19.18 -6.25
CA ASP A 424 24.38 -18.62 -7.51
C ASP A 424 22.99 -17.97 -7.43
N SER A 425 22.57 -17.49 -6.25
CA SER A 425 21.31 -16.76 -6.07
C SER A 425 21.25 -15.52 -6.97
N ALA A 426 20.11 -15.35 -7.65
CA ALA A 426 19.77 -14.16 -8.42
C ALA A 426 18.89 -13.17 -7.63
N LEU A 427 18.61 -13.47 -6.36
CA LEU A 427 17.82 -12.60 -5.48
C LEU A 427 18.64 -11.36 -5.11
N ASP A 428 18.20 -10.18 -5.57
CA ASP A 428 18.84 -8.90 -5.23
C ASP A 428 17.84 -7.83 -4.77
N GLY A 429 16.72 -8.25 -4.19
CA GLY A 429 15.78 -7.33 -3.60
C GLY A 429 14.68 -7.91 -2.73
N ILE A 430 13.90 -7.00 -2.17
CA ILE A 430 12.57 -7.26 -1.61
C ILE A 430 11.51 -6.48 -2.40
N ALA A 431 10.29 -7.02 -2.50
CA ALA A 431 9.16 -6.40 -3.17
C ALA A 431 7.90 -6.47 -2.32
N LEU A 432 7.55 -5.35 -1.70
CA LEU A 432 6.35 -5.27 -0.89
C LEU A 432 5.16 -4.80 -1.72
N MET A 433 4.20 -5.68 -1.99
CA MET A 433 3.17 -5.43 -2.99
C MET A 433 1.74 -5.73 -2.50
N PRO A 434 1.28 -5.15 -1.38
CA PRO A 434 -0.13 -5.22 -1.03
C PRO A 434 -0.96 -4.54 -2.13
N GLU A 435 -2.09 -5.14 -2.51
CA GLU A 435 -3.06 -4.50 -3.41
C GLU A 435 -3.71 -3.28 -2.75
N GLY A 436 -3.82 -3.24 -1.41
CA GLY A 436 -4.14 -2.04 -0.66
C GLY A 436 -3.22 -1.87 0.54
N ALA A 437 -2.60 -0.70 0.68
CA ALA A 437 -1.69 -0.34 1.76
C ALA A 437 -2.43 0.23 3.00
N ASP A 438 -1.69 0.88 3.91
CA ASP A 438 -2.18 1.51 5.15
C ASP A 438 -2.81 0.53 6.16
N ASN A 439 -2.41 -0.75 6.10
CA ASN A 439 -2.85 -1.80 7.00
C ASN A 439 -1.69 -2.69 7.45
N ASN A 440 -1.93 -3.61 8.38
CA ASN A 440 -0.94 -4.58 8.84
C ASN A 440 0.45 -3.96 9.15
N PRO A 441 0.53 -2.94 10.04
CA PRO A 441 1.78 -2.19 10.26
C PRO A 441 2.96 -3.05 10.74
N ALA A 442 2.69 -4.17 11.41
CA ALA A 442 3.73 -5.11 11.82
C ALA A 442 4.34 -5.83 10.61
N ALA A 443 3.50 -6.30 9.68
CA ALA A 443 3.96 -6.91 8.43
C ALA A 443 4.82 -5.95 7.60
N PHE A 444 4.38 -4.69 7.46
CA PHE A 444 5.15 -3.63 6.81
C PHE A 444 6.53 -3.43 7.42
N ALA A 445 6.59 -3.28 8.74
CA ALA A 445 7.85 -3.06 9.44
C ALA A 445 8.78 -4.27 9.35
N LEU A 446 8.27 -5.48 9.61
CA LEU A 446 9.03 -6.72 9.55
C LEU A 446 9.63 -6.95 8.16
N PHE A 447 8.81 -6.80 7.10
CA PHE A 447 9.27 -6.99 5.73
C PHE A 447 10.35 -5.96 5.36
N SER A 448 10.22 -4.72 5.85
CA SER A 448 11.23 -3.68 5.66
C SER A 448 12.54 -3.90 6.42
N ASP A 449 12.55 -4.76 7.45
CA ASP A 449 13.76 -5.11 8.21
C ASP A 449 14.61 -6.21 7.55
N LEU A 450 14.02 -7.04 6.68
CA LEU A 450 14.72 -8.08 5.91
C LEU A 450 16.01 -7.58 5.24
N PRO A 451 16.01 -6.47 4.47
CA PRO A 451 17.21 -5.99 3.78
C PRO A 451 18.29 -5.45 4.73
N TRP A 452 18.00 -5.25 6.02
CA TRP A 452 18.91 -4.70 7.01
C TRP A 452 19.29 -5.70 8.11
N THR A 453 18.86 -6.95 7.97
CA THR A 453 19.13 -8.04 8.90
C THR A 453 20.08 -9.03 8.25
N ASP A 454 21.20 -9.31 8.93
CA ASP A 454 22.15 -10.34 8.50
C ASP A 454 21.79 -11.67 9.19
N GLY A 455 21.69 -12.75 8.42
CA GLY A 455 21.35 -14.07 8.97
C GLY A 455 19.86 -14.28 9.24
N PRO A 456 19.50 -15.38 9.93
CA PRO A 456 18.12 -15.73 10.20
C PRO A 456 17.40 -14.69 11.07
N LEU A 457 16.15 -14.38 10.72
CA LEU A 457 15.30 -13.47 11.47
C LEU A 457 14.62 -14.21 12.63
N ASP A 458 14.90 -13.81 13.87
CA ASP A 458 14.20 -14.32 15.05
C ASP A 458 12.83 -13.64 15.18
N LEU A 459 11.81 -14.35 14.70
CA LEU A 459 10.44 -13.85 14.66
C LEU A 459 9.85 -13.65 16.07
N GLU A 460 10.21 -14.49 17.03
CA GLU A 460 9.70 -14.36 18.39
C GLU A 460 10.29 -13.12 19.06
N ALA A 461 11.60 -12.94 18.99
CA ALA A 461 12.27 -11.75 19.51
C ALA A 461 11.74 -10.47 18.84
N TRP A 462 11.56 -10.47 17.52
CA TRP A 462 11.04 -9.31 16.80
C TRP A 462 9.65 -8.87 17.29
N PHE A 463 8.72 -9.83 17.44
CA PHE A 463 7.36 -9.53 17.91
C PHE A 463 7.29 -9.21 19.42
N GLN A 464 8.26 -9.65 20.22
CA GLN A 464 8.40 -9.22 21.61
C GLN A 464 8.85 -7.74 21.70
N GLU A 465 9.76 -7.31 20.84
CA GLU A 465 10.27 -5.93 20.82
C GLU A 465 9.31 -4.94 20.17
N TRP A 466 8.58 -5.37 19.14
CA TRP A 466 7.64 -4.56 18.36
C TRP A 466 6.72 -3.64 19.19
N PRO A 467 5.93 -4.15 20.16
CA PRO A 467 5.05 -3.29 20.94
C PRO A 467 5.79 -2.27 21.80
N ALA A 468 7.03 -2.56 22.21
CA ALA A 468 7.77 -1.68 23.12
C ALA A 468 8.04 -0.32 22.49
N TYR A 469 8.63 -0.29 21.29
CA TYR A 469 8.85 0.99 20.60
C TYR A 469 7.59 1.52 19.90
N ARG A 470 6.64 0.65 19.54
CA ARG A 470 5.37 1.07 18.93
C ARG A 470 4.45 1.78 19.91
N TYR A 471 4.49 1.43 21.20
CA TYR A 471 3.66 2.05 22.24
C TYR A 471 4.43 3.01 23.14
N GLY A 472 5.76 2.98 23.12
CA GLY A 472 6.61 3.92 23.84
C GLY A 472 7.21 3.41 25.14
N GLY A 473 7.17 2.10 25.37
CA GLY A 473 7.74 1.43 26.53
C GLY A 473 7.37 -0.04 26.55
N ALA A 474 8.19 -0.85 27.23
CA ALA A 474 7.90 -2.27 27.45
C ALA A 474 6.68 -2.44 28.36
N ASP A 475 5.82 -3.39 28.01
CA ASP A 475 4.64 -3.77 28.78
C ASP A 475 4.36 -5.26 28.55
N ALA A 476 4.17 -6.02 29.63
CA ALA A 476 4.02 -7.47 29.55
C ALA A 476 2.75 -7.89 28.82
N HIS A 477 1.66 -7.13 28.96
CA HIS A 477 0.40 -7.43 28.28
C HIS A 477 0.46 -7.05 26.81
N ALA A 478 1.21 -6.02 26.46
CA ALA A 478 1.48 -5.70 25.06
C ALA A 478 2.30 -6.80 24.39
N ALA A 479 3.36 -7.29 25.05
CA ALA A 479 4.16 -8.42 24.55
C ALA A 479 3.31 -9.70 24.43
N GLU A 480 2.46 -9.99 25.42
CA GLU A 480 1.53 -11.11 25.39
C GLU A 480 0.56 -11.03 24.20
N ALA A 481 -0.08 -9.88 24.00
CA ALA A 481 -0.99 -9.68 22.89
C ALA A 481 -0.31 -9.89 21.53
N TRP A 482 0.90 -9.34 21.35
CA TRP A 482 1.63 -9.48 20.09
C TRP A 482 2.22 -10.88 19.89
N ASP A 483 2.51 -11.63 20.95
CA ASP A 483 2.83 -13.05 20.82
C ASP A 483 1.61 -13.87 20.35
N VAL A 484 0.40 -13.56 20.87
CA VAL A 484 -0.83 -14.18 20.36
C VAL A 484 -1.00 -13.87 18.87
N LEU A 485 -0.84 -12.61 18.45
CA LEU A 485 -0.97 -12.22 17.05
C LEU A 485 0.10 -12.89 16.16
N ARG A 486 1.34 -13.01 16.65
CA ARG A 486 2.44 -13.74 15.99
C ARG A 486 2.11 -15.21 15.76
N ARG A 487 1.44 -15.88 16.71
CA ARG A 487 1.05 -17.29 16.60
C ARG A 487 -0.24 -17.51 15.81
N THR A 488 -0.98 -16.45 15.50
CA THR A 488 -2.30 -16.52 14.82
C THR A 488 -2.28 -15.76 13.50
N ALA A 489 -2.78 -14.53 13.44
CA ALA A 489 -2.94 -13.77 12.20
C ALA A 489 -1.61 -13.54 11.46
N TYR A 490 -0.52 -13.25 12.17
CA TYR A 490 0.81 -13.13 11.59
C TYR A 490 1.59 -14.45 11.56
N GLY A 491 1.00 -15.54 12.05
CA GLY A 491 1.61 -16.88 12.12
C GLY A 491 1.15 -17.82 11.01
N THR A 492 0.38 -17.33 10.04
CA THR A 492 -0.06 -18.12 8.89
C THR A 492 1.13 -18.49 8.01
N THR A 493 0.96 -19.53 7.19
CA THR A 493 2.02 -19.98 6.27
C THR A 493 1.43 -20.29 4.91
N ARG A 494 2.29 -20.35 3.89
CA ARG A 494 1.95 -20.66 2.51
C ARG A 494 1.42 -22.08 2.29
N GLU A 495 1.43 -22.96 3.30
CA GLU A 495 1.04 -24.37 3.18
C GLU A 495 -0.40 -24.55 2.65
N ASP A 496 -1.29 -23.60 2.96
CA ASP A 496 -2.67 -23.60 2.47
C ASP A 496 -2.87 -22.86 1.13
N SER A 497 -1.78 -22.47 0.46
CA SER A 497 -1.77 -21.78 -0.83
C SER A 497 -2.36 -20.36 -0.83
N TRP A 498 -2.35 -19.70 0.34
CA TRP A 498 -2.79 -18.32 0.53
C TRP A 498 -1.67 -17.46 1.14
N SER A 499 -1.66 -16.17 0.81
CA SER A 499 -0.78 -15.17 1.44
C SER A 499 -1.56 -14.15 2.28
N GLU A 500 -2.86 -14.07 2.06
CA GLU A 500 -3.81 -13.15 2.68
C GLU A 500 -4.67 -13.77 3.77
N GLY A 501 -5.21 -12.91 4.64
CA GLY A 501 -6.18 -13.30 5.67
C GLY A 501 -7.56 -13.62 5.10
N ALA A 502 -8.33 -14.42 5.82
CA ALA A 502 -9.72 -14.72 5.45
C ALA A 502 -10.65 -13.55 5.76
N ASP A 503 -11.57 -13.22 4.84
CA ASP A 503 -12.58 -12.19 5.05
C ASP A 503 -13.50 -12.48 6.24
N GLY A 504 -14.07 -11.43 6.85
CA GLY A 504 -15.30 -11.55 7.62
C GLY A 504 -16.51 -11.82 6.73
N LEU A 505 -17.50 -12.56 7.22
CA LEU A 505 -18.73 -12.84 6.46
C LEU A 505 -19.77 -11.70 6.57
N PHE A 506 -19.54 -10.70 7.41
CA PHE A 506 -20.40 -9.50 7.46
C PHE A 506 -20.43 -8.75 6.14
N GLY A 507 -19.28 -8.65 5.47
CA GLY A 507 -19.13 -8.02 4.15
C GLY A 507 -19.53 -8.92 2.98
N ALA A 508 -19.99 -10.14 3.21
CA ALA A 508 -20.38 -11.05 2.13
C ALA A 508 -21.80 -10.74 1.63
N ARG A 509 -22.02 -10.96 0.33
CA ARG A 509 -23.38 -11.09 -0.20
C ARG A 509 -24.09 -12.26 0.50
N PRO A 510 -25.25 -12.05 1.16
CA PRO A 510 -25.81 -13.05 2.08
C PRO A 510 -26.20 -14.38 1.42
N SER A 511 -25.78 -15.46 2.08
CA SER A 511 -26.28 -16.82 1.91
C SER A 511 -26.00 -17.59 3.20
N LEU A 512 -26.85 -18.56 3.55
CA LEU A 512 -26.57 -19.48 4.67
C LEU A 512 -25.32 -20.35 4.46
N THR A 513 -24.80 -20.41 3.23
CA THR A 513 -23.64 -21.24 2.86
C THR A 513 -22.44 -20.45 2.36
N THR A 514 -22.46 -19.11 2.46
CA THR A 514 -21.30 -18.32 2.02
C THR A 514 -20.10 -18.54 2.94
N THR A 515 -18.92 -18.69 2.35
CA THR A 515 -17.66 -18.97 3.06
C THR A 515 -16.62 -17.87 2.86
N SER A 516 -16.86 -16.93 1.95
CA SER A 516 -16.03 -15.75 1.70
C SER A 516 -16.91 -14.55 1.32
N ALA A 517 -16.36 -13.33 1.44
CA ALA A 517 -17.00 -12.12 0.92
C ALA A 517 -16.60 -11.88 -0.54
N ALA A 518 -15.29 -11.89 -0.83
CA ALA A 518 -14.76 -11.85 -2.18
C ALA A 518 -14.75 -13.25 -2.84
N SER A 519 -14.76 -13.29 -4.17
CA SER A 519 -14.68 -14.56 -4.93
C SER A 519 -13.34 -15.27 -4.75
N TRP A 520 -12.25 -14.53 -4.52
CA TRP A 520 -10.90 -15.05 -4.31
C TRP A 520 -10.40 -14.61 -2.93
N SER A 521 -10.81 -15.37 -1.92
CA SER A 521 -10.44 -15.13 -0.53
C SER A 521 -10.49 -16.48 0.21
N PRO A 522 -9.64 -16.70 1.24
CA PRO A 522 -9.63 -17.95 1.98
C PRO A 522 -11.05 -18.31 2.51
N PRO A 523 -11.55 -19.53 2.22
CA PRO A 523 -12.91 -19.92 2.61
C PRO A 523 -13.05 -20.20 4.12
N GLN A 524 -11.95 -20.28 4.85
CA GLN A 524 -11.89 -20.58 6.28
C GLN A 524 -10.83 -19.74 6.98
N LEU A 525 -10.94 -19.59 8.30
CA LEU A 525 -9.88 -18.97 9.10
C LEU A 525 -8.60 -19.81 8.97
N ARG A 526 -7.47 -19.10 8.86
CA ARG A 526 -6.13 -19.69 8.68
C ARG A 526 -5.39 -19.90 10.02
N TYR A 527 -6.08 -19.63 11.12
CA TYR A 527 -5.59 -19.73 12.49
C TYR A 527 -6.77 -20.09 13.42
N ASP A 528 -6.47 -20.49 14.66
CA ASP A 528 -7.48 -20.72 15.69
C ASP A 528 -8.06 -19.38 16.19
N GLY A 529 -9.36 -19.17 15.98
CA GLY A 529 -10.03 -17.94 16.38
C GLY A 529 -10.12 -17.73 17.89
N GLY A 530 -10.19 -18.81 18.68
CA GLY A 530 -10.22 -18.74 20.14
C GLY A 530 -8.87 -18.37 20.74
N GLU A 531 -7.76 -18.80 20.12
CA GLU A 531 -6.43 -18.31 20.45
C GLU A 531 -6.28 -16.83 20.10
N PHE A 532 -6.77 -16.40 18.92
CA PHE A 532 -6.72 -14.99 18.51
C PHE A 532 -7.46 -14.07 19.50
N ASP A 533 -8.62 -14.51 20.00
CA ASP A 533 -9.46 -13.73 20.91
C ASP A 533 -8.73 -13.31 22.20
N LYS A 534 -7.66 -14.02 22.61
CA LYS A 534 -6.83 -13.67 23.78
C LYS A 534 -6.05 -12.37 23.59
N ALA A 535 -5.79 -11.93 22.36
CA ALA A 535 -5.07 -10.68 22.10
C ALA A 535 -5.84 -9.44 22.57
N LEU A 536 -7.17 -9.45 22.45
CA LEU A 536 -8.02 -8.31 22.80
C LEU A 536 -8.00 -7.96 24.30
N PRO A 537 -8.27 -8.88 25.24
CA PRO A 537 -8.16 -8.58 26.67
C PRO A 537 -6.72 -8.23 27.08
N ALA A 538 -5.70 -8.84 26.48
CA ALA A 538 -4.30 -8.49 26.72
C ALA A 538 -4.01 -7.03 26.29
N LEU A 539 -4.44 -6.59 25.10
CA LEU A 539 -4.31 -5.18 24.69
C LEU A 539 -5.05 -4.22 25.63
N LEU A 540 -6.24 -4.60 26.11
CA LEU A 540 -7.00 -3.82 27.10
C LEU A 540 -6.33 -3.76 28.49
N ALA A 541 -5.41 -4.67 28.79
CA ALA A 541 -4.67 -4.71 30.04
C ALA A 541 -3.37 -3.86 30.03
N VAL A 542 -2.83 -3.52 28.86
CA VAL A 542 -1.64 -2.64 28.68
C VAL A 542 -1.69 -1.41 29.59
N ALA A 543 -0.59 -0.96 30.18
CA ALA A 543 -0.64 0.19 31.11
C ALA A 543 -1.31 1.45 30.50
N PRO A 544 -2.22 2.16 31.22
CA PRO A 544 -2.93 3.33 30.69
C PRO A 544 -2.04 4.43 30.08
N ALA A 545 -0.81 4.59 30.59
CA ALA A 545 0.16 5.56 30.08
C ALA A 545 0.55 5.32 28.60
N LEU A 546 0.53 4.06 28.16
CA LEU A 546 0.91 3.65 26.80
C LEU A 546 -0.29 3.65 25.82
N ARG A 547 -1.53 3.72 26.34
CA ARG A 547 -2.76 3.62 25.52
C ARG A 547 -3.11 4.87 24.70
N GLY A 548 -2.41 5.97 24.94
CA GLY A 548 -2.76 7.26 24.35
C GLY A 548 -2.20 7.50 22.94
N THR A 549 -1.39 6.60 22.41
CA THR A 549 -0.69 6.78 21.14
C THR A 549 -1.61 6.39 19.98
N PRO A 550 -1.54 7.07 18.83
CA PRO A 550 -2.26 6.64 17.62
C PRO A 550 -1.97 5.19 17.24
N ALA A 551 -0.72 4.72 17.42
CA ALA A 551 -0.34 3.33 17.16
C ALA A 551 -1.10 2.31 18.02
N TYR A 552 -1.14 2.50 19.35
CA TYR A 552 -1.89 1.61 20.25
C TYR A 552 -3.39 1.61 19.91
N ARG A 553 -3.96 2.80 19.67
CA ARG A 553 -5.39 2.94 19.39
C ARG A 553 -5.78 2.25 18.08
N TYR A 554 -4.92 2.33 17.07
CA TYR A 554 -5.09 1.59 15.82
C TYR A 554 -5.08 0.08 16.06
N ASP A 555 -4.07 -0.44 16.75
CA ASP A 555 -3.96 -1.89 16.97
C ASP A 555 -5.12 -2.44 17.81
N LEU A 556 -5.55 -1.70 18.85
CA LEU A 556 -6.72 -2.09 19.64
C LEU A 556 -8.01 -2.08 18.80
N MET A 557 -8.15 -1.10 17.90
CA MET A 557 -9.28 -1.05 16.96
C MET A 557 -9.24 -2.26 16.03
N ASP A 558 -8.10 -2.54 15.42
CA ASP A 558 -7.98 -3.59 14.41
C ASP A 558 -8.17 -5.00 15.02
N VAL A 559 -7.62 -5.24 16.22
CA VAL A 559 -7.86 -6.50 16.95
C VAL A 559 -9.32 -6.64 17.38
N ALA A 560 -9.95 -5.58 17.92
CA ALA A 560 -11.37 -5.63 18.29
C ALA A 560 -12.27 -5.87 17.08
N ARG A 561 -11.95 -5.24 15.94
CA ARG A 561 -12.60 -5.43 14.65
C ARG A 561 -12.44 -6.88 14.18
N GLN A 562 -11.22 -7.42 14.16
CA GLN A 562 -10.94 -8.79 13.71
C GLN A 562 -11.64 -9.83 14.61
N THR A 563 -11.66 -9.63 15.93
CA THR A 563 -12.41 -10.49 16.87
C THR A 563 -13.90 -10.53 16.54
N LEU A 564 -14.53 -9.37 16.28
CA LEU A 564 -15.92 -9.34 15.81
C LEU A 564 -16.08 -9.99 14.44
N SER A 565 -15.16 -9.72 13.51
CA SER A 565 -15.17 -10.29 12.16
C SER A 565 -15.13 -11.82 12.19
N ASN A 566 -14.27 -12.41 13.03
CA ASN A 566 -14.17 -13.85 13.26
C ASN A 566 -15.50 -14.44 13.77
N ARG A 567 -16.25 -13.69 14.60
CA ARG A 567 -17.55 -14.13 15.13
C ARG A 567 -18.57 -14.40 14.02
N SER A 568 -18.51 -13.70 12.89
CA SER A 568 -19.39 -13.96 11.74
C SER A 568 -19.28 -15.41 11.24
N ARG A 569 -18.07 -15.99 11.27
CA ARG A 569 -17.79 -17.37 10.85
C ARG A 569 -18.27 -18.42 11.85
N VAL A 570 -18.46 -18.03 13.11
CA VAL A 570 -19.07 -18.87 14.15
C VAL A 570 -20.59 -18.80 14.09
N LEU A 571 -21.16 -17.62 13.87
CA LEU A 571 -22.61 -17.40 13.90
C LEU A 571 -23.33 -17.98 12.68
N LEU A 572 -22.78 -17.81 11.47
CA LEU A 572 -23.50 -18.19 10.25
C LEU A 572 -23.86 -19.70 10.18
N PRO A 573 -22.96 -20.64 10.52
CA PRO A 573 -23.31 -22.07 10.60
C PRO A 573 -24.43 -22.35 11.62
N GLY A 574 -24.43 -21.66 12.76
CA GLY A 574 -25.49 -21.76 13.76
C GLY A 574 -26.84 -21.24 13.25
N ILE A 575 -26.84 -20.09 12.56
CA ILE A 575 -28.04 -19.51 11.94
C ILE A 575 -28.61 -20.47 10.90
N ARG A 576 -27.74 -21.05 10.07
CA ARG A 576 -28.13 -22.07 9.08
C ARG A 576 -28.80 -23.27 9.75
N ALA A 577 -28.18 -23.83 10.79
CA ALA A 577 -28.72 -24.98 11.50
C ALA A 577 -30.10 -24.68 12.11
N ALA A 578 -30.28 -23.50 12.71
CA ALA A 578 -31.58 -23.08 13.25
C ALA A 578 -32.66 -22.94 12.16
N TYR A 579 -32.30 -22.36 11.00
CA TYR A 579 -33.20 -22.23 9.86
C TYR A 579 -33.61 -23.59 9.29
N GLU A 580 -32.64 -24.50 9.08
CA GLU A 580 -32.89 -25.86 8.56
C GLU A 580 -33.75 -26.69 9.53
N ALA A 581 -33.55 -26.54 10.83
CA ALA A 581 -34.38 -27.14 11.88
C ALA A 581 -35.77 -26.50 12.02
N LYS A 582 -36.03 -25.40 11.29
CA LYS A 582 -37.24 -24.57 11.42
C LYS A 582 -37.45 -24.01 12.83
N ASP A 583 -36.38 -23.85 13.59
CA ASP A 583 -36.38 -23.27 14.93
C ASP A 583 -36.42 -21.74 14.85
N LYS A 584 -37.63 -21.20 14.89
CA LYS A 584 -37.88 -19.75 14.77
C LYS A 584 -37.24 -18.95 15.91
N GLU A 585 -37.28 -19.48 17.12
CA GLU A 585 -36.79 -18.78 18.30
C GLU A 585 -35.27 -18.70 18.27
N ARG A 586 -34.60 -19.82 18.00
CA ARG A 586 -33.14 -19.86 17.88
C ARG A 586 -32.66 -19.05 16.67
N PHE A 587 -33.36 -19.10 15.55
CA PHE A 587 -33.06 -18.28 14.38
C PHE A 587 -33.14 -16.78 14.70
N ALA A 588 -34.20 -16.34 15.38
CA ALA A 588 -34.35 -14.95 15.81
C ALA A 588 -33.26 -14.53 16.81
N GLN A 589 -32.90 -15.40 17.75
CA GLN A 589 -31.82 -15.13 18.70
C GLN A 589 -30.47 -14.92 18.01
N LEU A 590 -30.09 -15.84 17.11
CA LEU A 590 -28.79 -15.82 16.45
C LEU A 590 -28.67 -14.69 15.41
N THR A 591 -29.74 -14.42 14.64
CA THR A 591 -29.77 -13.24 13.75
C THR A 591 -29.77 -11.93 14.53
N GLY A 592 -30.38 -11.89 15.72
CA GLY A 592 -30.24 -10.77 16.66
C GLY A 592 -28.79 -10.57 17.14
N GLU A 593 -28.07 -11.66 17.44
CA GLU A 593 -26.64 -11.62 17.79
C GLU A 593 -25.78 -11.13 16.62
N TRP A 594 -26.08 -11.56 15.39
CA TRP A 594 -25.44 -11.06 14.18
C TRP A 594 -25.52 -9.53 14.06
N PHE A 595 -26.71 -8.95 14.25
CA PHE A 595 -26.88 -7.49 14.18
C PHE A 595 -26.26 -6.76 15.37
N ARG A 596 -26.19 -7.37 16.56
CA ARG A 596 -25.43 -6.80 17.68
C ARG A 596 -23.93 -6.73 17.35
N CYS A 597 -23.37 -7.77 16.73
CA CYS A 597 -21.99 -7.78 16.29
C CYS A 597 -21.72 -6.71 15.21
N LEU A 598 -22.60 -6.59 14.20
CA LEU A 598 -22.51 -5.51 13.19
C LEU A 598 -22.56 -4.11 13.82
N ALA A 599 -23.42 -3.90 14.80
CA ALA A 599 -23.53 -2.61 15.48
C ALA A 599 -22.28 -2.28 16.33
N LEU A 600 -21.69 -3.28 16.98
CA LEU A 600 -20.40 -3.11 17.68
C LEU A 600 -19.26 -2.89 16.69
N LEU A 601 -19.24 -3.63 15.57
CA LEU A 601 -18.23 -3.50 14.52
C LEU A 601 -18.22 -2.07 13.97
N GLU A 602 -19.39 -1.55 13.58
CA GLU A 602 -19.56 -0.15 13.14
C GLU A 602 -18.94 0.83 14.14
N ARG A 603 -19.21 0.64 15.44
CA ARG A 603 -18.70 1.54 16.48
C ARG A 603 -17.20 1.42 16.70
N VAL A 604 -16.62 0.23 16.54
CA VAL A 604 -15.16 0.01 16.61
C VAL A 604 -14.48 0.74 15.45
N VAL A 605 -14.92 0.47 14.23
CA VAL A 605 -14.28 1.02 13.02
C VAL A 605 -14.52 2.53 12.87
N ALA A 606 -15.60 3.06 13.45
CA ALA A 606 -15.83 4.50 13.53
C ALA A 606 -14.81 5.24 14.43
N THR A 607 -14.00 4.54 15.23
CA THR A 607 -12.99 5.16 16.11
C THR A 607 -11.67 5.50 15.42
N ASP A 608 -11.48 5.06 14.16
CA ASP A 608 -10.27 5.29 13.39
C ASP A 608 -10.55 6.07 12.09
N ARG A 609 -9.62 6.92 11.66
CA ARG A 609 -9.80 7.79 10.49
C ARG A 609 -9.66 7.04 9.16
N GLY A 610 -8.84 6.00 9.12
CA GLY A 610 -8.62 5.16 7.94
C GLY A 610 -9.80 4.23 7.65
N HIS A 611 -10.75 4.09 8.58
CA HIS A 611 -11.86 3.16 8.49
C HIS A 611 -13.23 3.85 8.27
N LEU A 612 -13.24 5.02 7.63
CA LEU A 612 -14.46 5.81 7.41
C LEU A 612 -14.78 5.90 5.91
N LEU A 613 -15.91 5.32 5.49
CA LEU A 613 -16.41 5.50 4.12
C LEU A 613 -16.67 6.98 3.79
N GLY A 614 -17.14 7.75 4.77
CA GLY A 614 -17.38 9.18 4.59
C GLY A 614 -16.13 9.94 4.14
N ARG A 615 -14.97 9.57 4.68
CA ARG A 615 -13.69 10.15 4.27
C ARG A 615 -13.32 9.75 2.85
N TRP A 616 -13.42 8.46 2.51
CA TRP A 616 -13.17 7.96 1.15
C TRP A 616 -13.99 8.73 0.10
N VAL A 617 -15.28 8.91 0.37
CA VAL A 617 -16.20 9.68 -0.50
C VAL A 617 -15.82 11.16 -0.53
N ALA A 618 -15.48 11.77 0.61
CA ALA A 618 -15.10 13.19 0.66
C ALA A 618 -13.81 13.46 -0.14
N ASP A 619 -12.82 12.57 -0.02
CA ASP A 619 -11.56 12.66 -0.75
C ASP A 619 -11.83 12.53 -2.26
N ALA A 620 -12.66 11.57 -2.72
CA ALA A 620 -13.03 11.49 -4.14
C ALA A 620 -13.74 12.76 -4.65
N ARG A 621 -14.66 13.32 -3.86
CA ARG A 621 -15.40 14.55 -4.19
C ARG A 621 -14.53 15.80 -4.18
N SER A 622 -13.37 15.81 -3.52
CA SER A 622 -12.52 17.00 -3.49
C SER A 622 -11.83 17.28 -4.83
N TRP A 623 -11.76 16.28 -5.70
CA TRP A 623 -11.13 16.38 -7.02
C TRP A 623 -12.07 16.84 -8.15
N GLY A 624 -13.39 16.76 -7.95
CA GLY A 624 -14.36 17.21 -8.97
C GLY A 624 -14.59 18.72 -8.97
N ALA A 625 -14.61 19.35 -10.14
CA ALA A 625 -14.91 20.79 -10.27
C ALA A 625 -16.42 21.09 -10.19
N THR A 626 -17.27 20.17 -10.66
CA THR A 626 -18.73 20.37 -10.69
C THR A 626 -19.45 19.38 -9.79
N ALA A 627 -20.69 19.68 -9.39
CA ALA A 627 -21.48 18.75 -8.58
C ALA A 627 -21.63 17.37 -9.26
N ALA A 628 -21.91 17.35 -10.57
CA ALA A 628 -22.02 16.12 -11.35
C ALA A 628 -20.72 15.32 -11.37
N GLU A 629 -19.57 15.99 -11.54
CA GLU A 629 -18.27 15.32 -11.50
C GLU A 629 -17.96 14.79 -10.09
N LYS A 630 -18.26 15.54 -9.03
CA LYS A 630 -18.09 15.07 -7.65
C LYS A 630 -18.92 13.82 -7.37
N ASP A 631 -20.16 13.78 -7.86
CA ASP A 631 -21.03 12.61 -7.73
C ASP A 631 -20.50 11.42 -8.55
N GLN A 632 -19.97 11.67 -9.75
CA GLN A 632 -19.35 10.64 -10.59
C GLN A 632 -18.08 10.05 -9.96
N LEU A 633 -17.18 10.88 -9.40
CA LEU A 633 -15.98 10.40 -8.72
C LEU A 633 -16.31 9.63 -7.43
N ALA A 634 -17.32 10.09 -6.69
CA ALA A 634 -17.84 9.34 -5.55
C ALA A 634 -18.40 7.96 -5.97
N TYR A 635 -19.18 7.91 -7.06
CA TYR A 635 -19.68 6.65 -7.59
C TYR A 635 -18.54 5.72 -8.02
N ASP A 636 -17.55 6.23 -8.77
CA ASP A 636 -16.35 5.47 -9.17
C ASP A 636 -15.65 4.88 -7.94
N ALA A 637 -15.35 5.70 -6.94
CA ALA A 637 -14.65 5.30 -5.73
C ALA A 637 -15.44 4.28 -4.89
N VAL A 638 -16.75 4.44 -4.73
CA VAL A 638 -17.58 3.53 -3.92
C VAL A 638 -17.93 2.26 -4.68
N SER A 639 -18.08 2.34 -6.00
CA SER A 639 -18.31 1.15 -6.84
C SER A 639 -17.16 0.18 -6.69
N LEU A 640 -15.91 0.66 -6.69
CA LEU A 640 -14.72 -0.18 -6.51
C LEU A 640 -14.79 -1.07 -5.26
N LEU A 641 -15.22 -0.51 -4.12
CA LEU A 641 -15.32 -1.21 -2.83
C LEU A 641 -16.50 -2.20 -2.73
N THR A 642 -17.42 -2.18 -3.71
CA THR A 642 -18.73 -2.85 -3.60
C THR A 642 -19.02 -3.70 -4.84
N VAL A 643 -19.76 -3.18 -5.83
CA VAL A 643 -20.10 -3.91 -7.06
C VAL A 643 -18.91 -4.07 -8.00
N TRP A 644 -17.85 -3.30 -7.78
CA TRP A 644 -16.64 -3.11 -8.58
C TRP A 644 -16.92 -2.53 -9.97
N GLY A 645 -17.85 -3.12 -10.70
CA GLY A 645 -18.11 -2.80 -12.10
C GLY A 645 -19.57 -2.95 -12.50
N PRO A 646 -19.86 -3.00 -13.81
CA PRO A 646 -21.19 -3.32 -14.31
C PRO A 646 -21.58 -4.75 -13.91
N ARG A 647 -22.87 -5.08 -14.02
CA ARG A 647 -23.44 -6.39 -13.62
C ARG A 647 -22.67 -7.60 -14.16
N GLY A 648 -22.22 -7.52 -15.42
CA GLY A 648 -21.42 -8.59 -16.04
C GLY A 648 -20.13 -8.87 -15.25
N ALA A 649 -19.46 -7.82 -14.78
CA ALA A 649 -18.25 -7.93 -13.99
C ALA A 649 -18.51 -8.32 -12.53
N ALA A 650 -19.47 -7.67 -11.89
CA ALA A 650 -19.82 -7.94 -10.49
C ALA A 650 -20.26 -9.40 -10.27
N ASN A 651 -21.15 -9.89 -11.14
CA ASN A 651 -21.77 -11.22 -10.98
C ASN A 651 -21.07 -12.28 -11.82
N GLY A 652 -20.96 -12.06 -13.14
CA GLY A 652 -20.38 -13.05 -14.07
C GLY A 652 -18.87 -13.15 -13.94
N GLY A 653 -18.20 -12.01 -13.75
CA GLY A 653 -16.75 -11.92 -13.53
C GLY A 653 -16.31 -12.16 -12.09
N GLY A 654 -17.24 -12.16 -11.12
CA GLY A 654 -16.92 -12.44 -9.71
C GLY A 654 -16.33 -11.26 -8.91
N LEU A 655 -16.32 -10.05 -9.47
CA LEU A 655 -15.67 -8.89 -8.82
C LEU A 655 -16.47 -8.24 -7.69
N ARG A 656 -17.75 -8.61 -7.50
CA ARG A 656 -18.53 -8.11 -6.35
C ARG A 656 -17.77 -8.36 -5.04
N ASP A 657 -17.79 -7.37 -4.17
CA ASP A 657 -17.13 -7.38 -2.86
C ASP A 657 -15.63 -7.73 -2.92
N TYR A 658 -14.98 -7.69 -4.09
CA TYR A 658 -13.56 -7.98 -4.21
C TYR A 658 -12.72 -7.04 -3.36
N ALA A 659 -13.12 -5.77 -3.26
CA ALA A 659 -12.43 -4.77 -2.44
C ALA A 659 -13.21 -4.41 -1.17
N ASN A 660 -13.93 -5.39 -0.60
CA ASN A 660 -14.74 -5.17 0.59
C ASN A 660 -13.92 -4.62 1.76
N ARG A 661 -14.55 -3.78 2.60
CA ARG A 661 -13.94 -3.10 3.74
C ARG A 661 -14.85 -3.12 4.94
N GLU A 662 -14.30 -3.41 6.11
CA GLU A 662 -14.99 -3.17 7.38
C GLU A 662 -14.81 -1.71 7.80
N TRP A 663 -15.48 -0.80 7.07
CA TRP A 663 -15.48 0.64 7.35
C TRP A 663 -16.83 1.11 7.88
N SER A 664 -16.78 2.14 8.74
CA SER A 664 -17.95 2.86 9.19
C SER A 664 -18.71 3.41 7.98
N GLY A 665 -20.01 3.16 7.95
CA GLY A 665 -20.89 3.46 6.82
C GLY A 665 -21.04 2.32 5.81
N LEU A 666 -20.01 1.51 5.54
CA LEU A 666 -20.20 0.24 4.81
C LEU A 666 -20.86 -0.81 5.70
N VAL A 667 -20.39 -0.93 6.95
CA VAL A 667 -20.91 -1.86 7.95
C VAL A 667 -22.37 -1.53 8.30
N SER A 668 -22.64 -0.32 8.78
CA SER A 668 -24.01 0.13 9.09
C SER A 668 -24.91 0.35 7.88
N GLY A 669 -24.32 0.63 6.71
CA GLY A 669 -25.02 0.83 5.46
C GLY A 669 -25.21 -0.47 4.68
N LEU A 670 -24.37 -0.71 3.68
CA LEU A 670 -24.55 -1.78 2.70
C LEU A 670 -24.64 -3.17 3.37
N TYR A 671 -23.75 -3.47 4.31
CA TYR A 671 -23.66 -4.82 4.89
C TYR A 671 -24.88 -5.12 5.76
N THR A 672 -25.26 -4.19 6.63
CA THR A 672 -26.47 -4.30 7.43
C THR A 672 -27.72 -4.38 6.56
N LEU A 673 -27.81 -3.58 5.49
CA LEU A 673 -28.94 -3.64 4.53
C LEU A 673 -29.06 -5.04 3.93
N ARG A 674 -27.96 -5.60 3.41
CA ARG A 674 -27.98 -6.91 2.75
C ARG A 674 -28.41 -8.01 3.71
N TRP A 675 -27.76 -8.13 4.86
CA TRP A 675 -28.09 -9.18 5.84
C TRP A 675 -29.51 -9.04 6.38
N ARG A 676 -30.02 -7.83 6.59
CA ARG A 676 -31.41 -7.61 6.99
C ARG A 676 -32.38 -8.07 5.91
N THR A 677 -32.17 -7.64 4.66
CA THR A 677 -33.00 -8.09 3.53
C THR A 677 -33.02 -9.61 3.42
N TYR A 678 -31.89 -10.30 3.60
CA TYR A 678 -31.85 -11.76 3.53
C TYR A 678 -32.53 -12.44 4.73
N PHE A 679 -32.22 -12.06 5.96
CA PHE A 679 -32.83 -12.69 7.13
C PHE A 679 -34.33 -12.44 7.23
N ASP A 680 -34.83 -11.31 6.72
CA ASP A 680 -36.26 -11.06 6.62
C ASP A 680 -36.95 -12.03 5.65
N THR A 681 -36.32 -12.39 4.52
CA THR A 681 -36.88 -13.37 3.58
C THR A 681 -36.89 -14.78 4.18
N LEU A 682 -35.85 -15.15 4.94
CA LEU A 682 -35.79 -16.41 5.68
C LEU A 682 -36.84 -16.45 6.80
N SER A 683 -37.00 -15.38 7.57
CA SER A 683 -38.01 -15.28 8.63
C SER A 683 -39.44 -15.39 8.08
N ALA A 684 -39.71 -14.73 6.95
CA ALA A 684 -40.98 -14.86 6.23
C ALA A 684 -41.20 -16.30 5.72
N SER A 685 -40.14 -16.96 5.24
CA SER A 685 -40.18 -18.36 4.84
C SER A 685 -40.56 -19.29 6.00
N LEU A 686 -39.91 -19.13 7.16
CA LEU A 686 -40.24 -19.89 8.37
C LEU A 686 -41.69 -19.65 8.83
N THR A 687 -42.20 -18.44 8.66
CA THR A 687 -43.56 -18.07 9.07
C THR A 687 -44.63 -18.62 8.14
N THR A 688 -44.41 -18.53 6.83
CA THR A 688 -45.41 -18.87 5.80
C THR A 688 -45.29 -20.28 5.25
N GLY A 689 -44.15 -20.95 5.46
CA GLY A 689 -43.82 -22.24 4.84
C GLY A 689 -43.49 -22.17 3.35
N ARG A 690 -43.37 -20.97 2.77
CA ARG A 690 -43.00 -20.75 1.36
C ARG A 690 -41.49 -20.55 1.21
N PRO A 691 -40.89 -20.85 0.05
CA PRO A 691 -39.48 -20.55 -0.19
C PRO A 691 -39.13 -19.05 0.01
N PRO A 692 -37.92 -18.71 0.47
CA PRO A 692 -37.47 -17.32 0.56
C PRO A 692 -37.56 -16.60 -0.79
N ALA A 693 -37.98 -15.34 -0.78
CA ALA A 693 -38.04 -14.54 -2.01
C ALA A 693 -36.61 -14.30 -2.57
N PRO A 694 -36.42 -14.43 -3.89
CA PRO A 694 -35.14 -14.11 -4.52
C PRO A 694 -34.85 -12.61 -4.41
N VAL A 695 -33.56 -12.27 -4.24
CA VAL A 695 -33.09 -10.89 -4.17
C VAL A 695 -32.18 -10.62 -5.37
N ASP A 696 -32.49 -9.58 -6.14
CA ASP A 696 -31.55 -9.07 -7.15
C ASP A 696 -30.49 -8.21 -6.45
N TRP A 697 -29.44 -8.88 -5.98
CA TRP A 697 -28.40 -8.27 -5.19
C TRP A 697 -27.67 -7.13 -5.91
N TYR A 698 -27.36 -7.28 -7.20
CA TYR A 698 -26.66 -6.22 -7.95
C TYR A 698 -27.52 -4.95 -8.03
N ALA A 699 -28.83 -5.09 -8.29
CA ALA A 699 -29.72 -3.92 -8.35
C ALA A 699 -29.83 -3.21 -6.99
N LEU A 700 -29.85 -3.97 -5.88
CA LEU A 700 -29.85 -3.42 -4.54
C LEU A 700 -28.53 -2.69 -4.22
N GLU A 701 -27.40 -3.33 -4.53
CA GLU A 701 -26.05 -2.82 -4.26
C GLU A 701 -25.73 -1.58 -5.11
N ASP A 702 -25.93 -1.63 -6.44
CA ASP A 702 -25.69 -0.48 -7.34
C ASP A 702 -26.59 0.71 -6.98
N LYS A 703 -27.84 0.47 -6.58
CA LYS A 703 -28.71 1.53 -6.06
C LYS A 703 -28.11 2.14 -4.80
N TRP A 704 -27.63 1.33 -3.86
CA TRP A 704 -27.00 1.83 -2.64
C TRP A 704 -25.75 2.66 -2.95
N VAL A 705 -24.88 2.21 -3.88
CA VAL A 705 -23.69 2.96 -4.33
C VAL A 705 -24.07 4.36 -4.82
N ARG A 706 -25.19 4.48 -5.54
CA ARG A 706 -25.67 5.77 -6.09
C ARG A 706 -26.40 6.65 -5.08
N THR A 707 -27.00 6.08 -4.04
CA THR A 707 -27.97 6.81 -3.19
C THR A 707 -27.71 6.66 -1.68
N HIS A 708 -26.54 6.20 -1.25
CA HIS A 708 -26.22 6.10 0.17
C HIS A 708 -26.24 7.49 0.85
N PRO A 709 -26.57 7.56 2.15
CA PRO A 709 -26.51 8.83 2.89
C PRO A 709 -25.06 9.33 3.02
N ALA A 710 -24.90 10.60 3.39
CA ALA A 710 -23.60 11.11 3.80
C ALA A 710 -23.18 10.48 5.14
N TYR A 711 -21.92 10.05 5.23
CA TYR A 711 -21.32 9.49 6.44
C TYR A 711 -20.30 10.46 7.05
N GLY A 712 -19.99 10.29 8.33
CA GLY A 712 -19.00 11.10 9.03
C GLY A 712 -17.60 10.98 8.43
N VAL A 713 -16.87 12.11 8.40
CA VAL A 713 -15.47 12.19 7.92
C VAL A 713 -14.46 12.26 9.04
N SER A 714 -14.93 12.24 10.29
CA SER A 714 -14.10 12.33 11.50
C SER A 714 -14.42 11.16 12.42
N PRO A 715 -13.41 10.58 13.10
CA PRO A 715 -13.63 9.48 14.03
C PRO A 715 -14.58 9.88 15.17
N THR A 716 -15.33 8.91 15.68
CA THR A 716 -16.23 9.07 16.82
C THR A 716 -16.07 7.92 17.80
N GLY A 717 -16.32 8.20 19.09
CA GLY A 717 -16.16 7.20 20.15
C GLY A 717 -14.75 7.08 20.69
N ASP A 718 -14.58 6.21 21.68
CA ASP A 718 -13.29 5.89 22.29
C ASP A 718 -13.03 4.40 22.17
N VAL A 719 -12.00 4.02 21.42
CA VAL A 719 -11.68 2.64 21.11
C VAL A 719 -11.49 1.78 22.36
N VAL A 720 -10.90 2.31 23.44
CA VAL A 720 -10.69 1.54 24.68
C VAL A 720 -12.03 1.14 25.30
N ARG A 721 -12.98 2.09 25.37
CA ARG A 721 -14.32 1.83 25.87
C ARG A 721 -15.08 0.86 24.97
N VAL A 722 -15.05 1.07 23.66
CA VAL A 722 -15.79 0.23 22.70
C VAL A 722 -15.22 -1.19 22.65
N ALA A 723 -13.88 -1.36 22.68
CA ALA A 723 -13.24 -2.66 22.77
C ALA A 723 -13.60 -3.41 24.06
N GLY A 724 -13.72 -2.71 25.20
CA GLY A 724 -14.23 -3.30 26.44
C GLY A 724 -15.70 -3.75 26.35
N GLU A 725 -16.52 -3.09 25.52
CA GLU A 725 -17.87 -3.58 25.24
C GLU A 725 -17.86 -4.81 24.33
N VAL A 726 -16.88 -4.92 23.42
CA VAL A 726 -16.68 -6.12 22.59
C VAL A 726 -16.32 -7.32 23.45
N THR A 727 -15.36 -7.21 24.37
CA THR A 727 -15.01 -8.32 25.27
C THR A 727 -16.20 -8.74 26.12
N ALA A 728 -16.92 -7.79 26.72
CA ALA A 728 -18.12 -8.07 27.51
C ALA A 728 -19.23 -8.76 26.69
N ALA A 729 -19.43 -8.34 25.44
CA ALA A 729 -20.46 -8.91 24.57
C ALA A 729 -20.11 -10.33 24.10
N LEU A 730 -18.82 -10.67 23.99
CA LEU A 730 -18.35 -11.97 23.53
C LEU A 730 -17.97 -12.92 24.68
N GLY A 731 -17.91 -12.42 25.92
CA GLY A 731 -17.53 -13.22 27.09
C GLY A 731 -16.04 -13.55 27.16
N LEU A 732 -15.20 -12.60 26.71
CA LEU A 732 -13.73 -12.71 26.68
C LEU A 732 -13.06 -12.16 27.94
#